data_AF-A0A261A3G1-F1
#
_entry.id   AF-A0A261A3G1-F1
#
_cell.length_a   1.000
_cell.length_b   1.000
_cell.length_c   1.000
_cell.angle_alpha   90.00
_cell.angle_beta   90.00
_cell.angle_gamma   90.00
#
_symmetry.space_group_name_H-M   'P 1'
#
loop_
_entity.id
_entity.type
_entity.pdbx_description
1 polymer ?
#
loop_
_entity_poly.entity_id
_entity_poly.type
_entity_poly.pdbx_seq_one_letter_code
_entity_poly.pdbx_strand_id
1 'polypeptide(L)'
;MLPGFGTQTVSPFPNPPEYATAYTSDRINNGSAPPPPHALTEFKVFGEEYRLGDDVIAPLKDANVEELYKNKNNWKEEMKKLNRSAICAFFDLVEILIRAPDHPLREEKMIDLHTIFINMHHLINEFRPVQARDSVRILQERQIEELGEICDNFRSYLSDGKEVIEDQFKLVTGKLPPPPQPSELSKWKIGVVGAEGTLYAGEVFTLQFTFGPQYPFNSPEVMFVGDTIPAHPHIYSNGHICLSILSDDWTPALSVQSVCLSILSMLSSSKEKKHPIDDAIYVRTCNKNPSKTRWWFHVNSLRVAIVGEGVIGLSTATAILDLAAKENVTAPDIQIFHHKPFEKILSRHIAGLFRIDSGSEINKKYGYDTFEKLATLWREYGGLSGVQLVSGHILSDSKPRLDSQRVAYGNLVYNYRDLTEPELFGPTSLFDLPRNTTTHGIHYTAYTSEGLRFCPFLKKELMAKGVRFIQRKIENLEDLGAEFDVVVNAAGLYGGVLAGDDAGNMTPIRGVLIRVDAPWQKHFLYRDFSTITIPVIDSVYMGTVKQEGAYGPPNVTFNDIQDITSRYVKLQPSFKRVHMLSSFVGYRPGRKQVRVEKQVREAHGMKRFTVVHNYGHGGNGFTLGYGSSVHAACLVLDLPLDDYKGIIPDPLPVNSTIGEWVHVLDD
;
A
#
# COMPACT_ATOMS: atom_id res chain seq x y z
N MET A 1 1.59 -17.74 -42.39
CA MET A 1 3.00 -17.64 -41.96
C MET A 1 3.36 -16.17 -41.82
N LEU A 2 3.34 -15.67 -40.60
CA LEU A 2 4.06 -14.46 -40.17
C LEU A 2 4.70 -14.81 -38.82
N PRO A 3 5.95 -14.40 -38.55
CA PRO A 3 6.74 -14.90 -37.43
C PRO A 3 6.36 -14.21 -36.11
N GLY A 4 6.60 -14.92 -35.02
CA GLY A 4 6.26 -14.52 -33.65
C GLY A 4 6.99 -13.26 -33.20
N PHE A 5 6.24 -12.37 -32.54
CA PHE A 5 6.79 -11.30 -31.74
C PHE A 5 7.02 -11.84 -30.33
N GLY A 6 8.27 -12.13 -30.00
CA GLY A 6 8.72 -12.21 -28.62
C GLY A 6 8.57 -10.83 -27.98
N THR A 7 8.09 -10.82 -26.74
CA THR A 7 7.97 -9.64 -25.88
C THR A 7 9.34 -8.95 -25.73
N GLN A 8 9.56 -7.86 -26.47
CA GLN A 8 10.69 -6.97 -26.23
C GLN A 8 10.45 -6.21 -24.92
N THR A 9 11.36 -6.39 -23.97
CA THR A 9 11.51 -5.55 -22.78
C THR A 9 11.77 -4.11 -23.22
N VAL A 10 10.77 -3.24 -23.06
CA VAL A 10 10.91 -1.81 -23.37
C VAL A 10 11.45 -1.10 -22.14
N SER A 11 12.66 -0.56 -22.26
CA SER A 11 13.27 0.31 -21.26
C SER A 11 12.34 1.51 -20.94
N PRO A 12 12.21 1.96 -19.67
CA PRO A 12 11.46 3.17 -19.32
C PRO A 12 12.12 4.46 -19.85
N PHE A 13 13.32 4.35 -20.41
CA PHE A 13 13.98 5.39 -21.16
C PHE A 13 13.77 5.16 -22.66
N PRO A 14 13.66 6.23 -23.48
CA PRO A 14 13.72 6.04 -24.93
C PRO A 14 14.92 5.16 -25.25
N ASN A 15 14.74 4.22 -26.19
CA ASN A 15 15.83 3.36 -26.63
C ASN A 15 17.07 4.24 -26.85
N PRO A 16 18.24 3.81 -26.35
CA PRO A 16 19.46 4.56 -26.58
C PRO A 16 19.49 4.97 -28.04
N PRO A 17 19.73 6.25 -28.35
CA PRO A 17 19.74 6.71 -29.74
C PRO A 17 20.56 5.76 -30.59
N GLU A 18 20.21 5.53 -31.86
CA GLU A 18 20.86 4.48 -32.67
C GLU A 18 22.40 4.53 -32.61
N TYR A 19 22.99 5.73 -32.51
CA TYR A 19 24.42 5.91 -32.36
C TYR A 19 25.04 5.25 -31.11
N ALA A 20 24.30 5.10 -30.01
CA ALA A 20 24.76 4.49 -28.76
C ALA A 20 25.17 3.02 -28.96
N THR A 21 24.54 2.33 -29.91
CA THR A 21 24.92 0.95 -30.29
C THR A 21 26.34 0.86 -30.87
N ALA A 22 26.90 1.98 -31.35
CA ALA A 22 28.27 2.05 -31.84
C ALA A 22 29.32 2.18 -30.73
N TYR A 23 28.91 2.37 -29.46
CA TYR A 23 29.78 2.55 -28.29
C TYR A 23 29.84 1.27 -27.44
N THR A 24 30.26 0.16 -28.05
CA THR A 24 30.56 -1.08 -27.30
C THR A 24 31.94 -1.00 -26.66
N SER A 25 32.16 -1.75 -25.57
CA SER A 25 33.45 -1.82 -24.88
C SER A 25 34.62 -2.11 -25.83
N ASP A 26 34.40 -3.01 -26.82
CA ASP A 26 35.41 -3.36 -27.82
C ASP A 26 35.73 -2.19 -28.77
N ARG A 27 34.72 -1.44 -29.22
CA ARG A 27 34.94 -0.31 -30.14
C ARG A 27 35.61 0.87 -29.45
N ILE A 28 35.28 1.10 -28.18
CA ILE A 28 35.91 2.14 -27.34
C ILE A 28 37.38 1.78 -27.09
N ASN A 29 37.66 0.54 -26.67
CA ASN A 29 39.04 0.08 -26.41
C ASN A 29 39.92 0.12 -27.67
N ASN A 30 39.32 -0.13 -28.84
CA ASN A 30 40.01 -0.12 -30.13
C ASN A 30 40.00 1.27 -30.81
N GLY A 31 39.50 2.33 -30.16
CA GLY A 31 39.47 3.70 -30.69
C GLY A 31 38.61 3.88 -31.95
N SER A 32 37.66 2.97 -32.19
CA SER A 32 36.82 2.91 -33.40
C SER A 32 35.38 3.37 -33.17
N ALA A 33 35.06 3.86 -31.97
CA ALA A 33 33.77 4.45 -31.67
C ALA A 33 33.63 5.81 -32.42
N PRO A 34 32.49 6.07 -33.09
CA PRO A 34 32.27 7.35 -33.77
C PRO A 34 32.24 8.51 -32.76
N PRO A 35 32.46 9.76 -33.17
CA PRO A 35 32.27 10.92 -32.30
C PRO A 35 30.77 11.08 -31.93
N PRO A 36 30.45 11.60 -30.73
CA PRO A 36 29.06 11.81 -30.35
C PRO A 36 28.38 12.78 -31.33
N PRO A 37 27.08 12.59 -31.64
CA PRO A 37 26.38 13.51 -32.52
C PRO A 37 26.40 14.93 -31.97
N HIS A 38 26.37 15.89 -32.89
CA HIS A 38 26.29 17.30 -32.54
C HIS A 38 25.03 17.58 -31.70
N ALA A 39 25.21 18.25 -30.57
CA ALA A 39 24.10 18.70 -29.75
C ALA A 39 23.19 19.62 -30.59
N LEU A 40 21.90 19.30 -30.63
CA LEU A 40 20.91 20.16 -31.26
C LEU A 40 20.88 21.48 -30.50
N THR A 41 21.28 22.56 -31.16
CA THR A 41 21.24 23.91 -30.59
C THR A 41 19.84 24.49 -30.54
N GLU A 42 18.87 23.86 -31.21
CA GLU A 42 17.48 24.28 -31.28
C GLU A 42 16.58 23.06 -31.09
N PHE A 43 15.58 23.17 -30.21
CA PHE A 43 14.63 22.09 -29.92
C PHE A 43 13.26 22.65 -29.55
N LYS A 44 12.19 21.91 -29.87
CA LYS A 44 10.81 22.36 -29.68
C LYS A 44 10.17 21.61 -28.51
N VAL A 45 9.64 22.34 -27.54
CA VAL A 45 8.98 21.78 -26.34
C VAL A 45 7.61 22.42 -26.20
N PHE A 46 6.54 21.60 -26.20
CA PHE A 46 5.14 22.05 -26.12
C PHE A 46 4.73 23.11 -27.17
N GLY A 47 5.36 23.07 -28.36
CA GLY A 47 5.06 24.01 -29.44
C GLY A 47 5.92 25.27 -29.46
N GLU A 48 6.72 25.51 -28.42
CA GLU A 48 7.67 26.63 -28.31
C GLU A 48 9.07 26.21 -28.75
N GLU A 49 9.76 27.08 -29.50
CA GLU A 49 11.14 26.86 -29.95
C GLU A 49 12.14 27.36 -28.90
N TYR A 50 13.05 26.48 -28.49
CA TYR A 50 14.13 26.78 -27.56
C TYR A 50 15.46 26.72 -28.29
N ARG A 51 16.32 27.72 -28.10
CA ARG A 51 17.70 27.70 -28.59
C ARG A 51 18.65 27.64 -27.40
N LEU A 52 19.59 26.70 -27.42
CA LEU A 52 20.63 26.56 -26.39
C LEU A 52 21.56 27.79 -26.29
N GLY A 53 21.58 28.64 -27.32
CA GLY A 53 22.35 29.88 -27.35
C GLY A 53 21.63 31.09 -26.78
N ASP A 54 20.33 31.00 -26.50
CA ASP A 54 19.56 32.10 -25.91
C ASP A 54 19.76 32.10 -24.38
N ASP A 55 19.89 33.29 -23.79
CA ASP A 55 19.96 33.42 -22.34
C ASP A 55 18.68 32.83 -21.73
N VAL A 56 18.83 31.80 -20.89
CA VAL A 56 17.72 31.09 -20.20
C VAL A 56 16.83 32.06 -19.42
N ILE A 57 17.37 33.23 -19.06
CA ILE A 57 16.69 34.32 -18.37
C ILE A 57 17.11 35.63 -19.05
N ALA A 58 16.14 36.41 -19.52
CA ALA A 58 16.40 37.72 -20.11
C ALA A 58 17.12 38.67 -19.13
N PRO A 59 18.11 39.46 -19.59
CA PRO A 59 18.72 40.51 -18.79
C PRO A 59 17.71 41.51 -18.21
N LEU A 60 17.93 41.98 -16.97
CA LEU A 60 17.06 42.97 -16.33
C LEU A 60 16.95 44.29 -17.11
N LYS A 61 18.00 44.63 -17.87
CA LYS A 61 18.04 45.81 -18.74
C LYS A 61 16.97 45.79 -19.82
N ASP A 62 16.59 44.62 -20.32
CA ASP A 62 15.54 44.47 -21.34
C ASP A 62 14.14 44.74 -20.77
N ALA A 63 13.99 44.63 -19.44
CA ALA A 63 12.79 44.98 -18.70
C ALA A 63 12.81 46.42 -18.15
N ASN A 64 13.77 47.26 -18.56
CA ASN A 64 14.02 48.60 -18.00
C ASN A 64 14.26 48.62 -16.48
N VAL A 65 14.81 47.54 -15.92
CA VAL A 65 15.17 47.45 -14.49
C VAL A 65 16.69 47.53 -14.34
N GLU A 66 17.15 48.35 -13.39
CA GLU A 66 18.58 48.45 -13.07
C GLU A 66 19.09 47.16 -12.42
N GLU A 67 20.19 46.62 -12.94
CA GLU A 67 20.87 45.44 -12.38
C GLU A 67 21.81 45.86 -11.24
N LEU A 68 21.51 45.40 -10.02
CA LEU A 68 22.14 45.84 -8.77
C LEU A 68 23.30 44.94 -8.31
N TYR A 69 23.57 43.83 -8.99
CA TYR A 69 24.66 42.90 -8.69
C TYR A 69 25.65 42.83 -9.85
N LYS A 70 26.92 42.55 -9.55
CA LYS A 70 28.01 42.59 -10.56
C LYS A 70 28.65 41.23 -10.82
N ASN A 71 28.63 40.32 -9.84
CA ASN A 71 29.34 39.05 -9.91
C ASN A 71 28.39 37.87 -10.06
N LYS A 72 28.21 37.43 -11.31
CA LYS A 72 27.34 36.30 -11.65
C LYS A 72 27.87 34.92 -11.25
N ASN A 73 29.08 34.83 -10.70
CA ASN A 73 29.68 33.58 -10.22
C ASN A 73 29.60 33.41 -8.69
N ASN A 74 29.05 34.39 -7.96
CA ASN A 74 28.94 34.33 -6.50
C ASN A 74 27.55 34.77 -6.02
N TRP A 75 26.52 34.03 -6.47
CA TRP A 75 25.11 34.26 -6.12
C TRP A 75 24.88 34.42 -4.61
N LYS A 76 25.61 33.66 -3.78
CA LYS A 76 25.48 33.70 -2.32
C LYS A 76 25.89 35.06 -1.74
N GLU A 77 27.00 35.64 -2.20
CA GLU A 77 27.44 36.94 -1.71
C GLU A 77 26.59 38.09 -2.25
N GLU A 78 26.23 38.05 -3.53
CA GLU A 78 25.37 39.08 -4.14
C GLU A 78 23.97 39.06 -3.52
N MET A 79 23.40 37.89 -3.25
CA MET A 79 22.11 37.76 -2.55
C MET A 79 22.18 38.32 -1.12
N LYS A 80 23.30 38.14 -0.43
CA LYS A 80 23.52 38.75 0.89
C LYS A 80 23.59 40.27 0.82
N LYS A 81 24.20 40.84 -0.22
CA LYS A 81 24.25 42.30 -0.43
C LYS A 81 22.85 42.85 -0.70
N LEU A 82 22.10 42.26 -1.62
CA LEU A 82 20.72 42.66 -1.93
C LEU A 82 19.81 42.55 -0.71
N ASN A 83 19.91 41.47 0.06
CA ASN A 83 19.15 41.30 1.30
C ASN A 83 19.48 42.40 2.34
N ARG A 84 20.75 42.80 2.46
CA ARG A 84 21.14 43.92 3.34
C ARG A 84 20.56 45.24 2.84
N SER A 85 20.61 45.49 1.53
CA SER A 85 20.02 46.70 0.93
C SER A 85 18.50 46.76 1.11
N ALA A 86 17.80 45.62 0.97
CA ALA A 86 16.36 45.53 1.22
C ALA A 86 16.01 45.89 2.68
N ILE A 87 16.79 45.38 3.63
CA ILE A 87 16.62 45.67 5.05
C ILE A 87 16.82 47.16 5.33
N CYS A 88 17.88 47.78 4.77
CA CYS A 88 18.13 49.21 4.94
C CYS A 88 17.00 50.05 4.33
N ALA A 89 16.59 49.77 3.08
CA ALA A 89 15.51 50.49 2.41
C ALA A 89 14.17 50.34 3.15
N PHE A 90 13.92 49.19 3.76
CA PHE A 90 12.75 48.96 4.60
C PHE A 90 12.78 49.79 5.88
N PHE A 91 13.92 49.86 6.57
CA PHE A 91 14.06 50.72 7.76
C PHE A 91 13.90 52.20 7.43
N ASP A 92 14.48 52.67 6.32
CA ASP A 92 14.28 54.05 5.83
C ASP A 92 12.80 54.33 5.56
N LEU A 93 12.10 53.41 4.90
CA LEU A 93 10.67 53.53 4.62
C LEU A 93 9.84 53.59 5.92
N VAL A 94 10.15 52.74 6.91
CA VAL A 94 9.49 52.75 8.22
C VAL A 94 9.74 54.07 8.94
N GLU A 95 10.96 54.61 8.91
CA GLU A 95 11.27 55.92 9.51
C GLU A 95 10.47 57.06 8.86
N ILE A 96 10.36 57.06 7.52
CA ILE A 96 9.54 58.03 6.78
C ILE A 96 8.07 57.89 7.17
N LEU A 97 7.54 56.67 7.22
CA LEU A 97 6.14 56.41 7.58
C LEU A 97 5.81 56.82 9.02
N ILE A 98 6.77 56.71 9.95
CA ILE A 98 6.59 57.15 11.33
C ILE A 98 6.58 58.68 11.44
N ARG A 99 7.45 59.37 10.71
CA ARG A 99 7.60 60.83 10.81
C ARG A 99 6.61 61.62 9.96
N ALA A 100 6.41 61.20 8.71
CA ALA A 100 5.60 61.90 7.72
C ALA A 100 5.05 60.89 6.67
N PRO A 101 3.89 60.27 6.93
CA PRO A 101 3.31 59.22 6.07
C PRO A 101 3.02 59.64 4.62
N ASP A 102 2.77 60.93 4.41
CA ASP A 102 2.43 61.53 3.10
C ASP A 102 3.65 62.15 2.39
N HIS A 103 4.86 61.92 2.92
CA HIS A 103 6.08 62.47 2.33
C HIS A 103 6.39 61.79 0.98
N PRO A 104 6.74 62.53 -0.09
CA PRO A 104 7.00 61.97 -1.42
C PRO A 104 8.13 60.93 -1.46
N LEU A 105 9.11 61.02 -0.55
CA LEU A 105 10.19 60.02 -0.39
C LEU A 105 9.69 58.60 -0.07
N ARG A 106 8.44 58.44 0.38
CA ARG A 106 7.82 57.12 0.56
C ARG A 106 7.77 56.35 -0.76
N GLU A 107 7.36 57.03 -1.84
CA GLU A 107 7.20 56.41 -3.16
C GLU A 107 8.56 56.02 -3.74
N GLU A 108 9.57 56.87 -3.55
CA GLU A 108 10.96 56.57 -3.92
C GLU A 108 11.47 55.29 -3.22
N LYS A 109 11.28 55.19 -1.89
CA LYS A 109 11.70 53.99 -1.14
C LYS A 109 10.91 52.73 -1.49
N MET A 110 9.65 52.88 -1.90
CA MET A 110 8.86 51.76 -2.43
C MET A 110 9.41 51.28 -3.78
N ILE A 111 9.85 52.18 -4.65
CA ILE A 111 10.50 51.86 -5.93
C ILE A 111 11.87 51.18 -5.70
N ASP A 112 12.66 51.65 -4.73
CA ASP A 112 13.92 51.01 -4.34
C ASP A 112 13.70 49.55 -3.92
N LEU A 113 12.75 49.31 -3.01
CA LEU A 113 12.41 47.97 -2.55
C LEU A 113 11.94 47.07 -3.70
N HIS A 114 11.08 47.60 -4.57
CA HIS A 114 10.60 46.88 -5.75
C HIS A 114 11.76 46.45 -6.65
N THR A 115 12.70 47.36 -6.91
CA THR A 115 13.89 47.11 -7.74
C THR A 115 14.79 46.06 -7.10
N ILE A 116 15.00 46.12 -5.78
CA ILE A 116 15.79 45.13 -5.05
C ILE A 116 15.16 43.74 -5.11
N PHE A 117 13.83 43.62 -4.95
CA PHE A 117 13.14 42.33 -5.01
C PHE A 117 13.18 41.71 -6.42
N ILE A 118 13.04 42.51 -7.48
CA ILE A 118 13.20 42.03 -8.86
C ILE A 118 14.62 41.49 -9.08
N ASN A 119 15.64 42.21 -8.61
CA ASN A 119 17.03 41.77 -8.69
C ASN A 119 17.29 40.47 -7.91
N MET A 120 16.70 40.32 -6.71
CA MET A 120 16.80 39.08 -5.93
C MET A 120 16.12 37.91 -6.66
N HIS A 121 14.96 38.14 -7.27
CA HIS A 121 14.23 37.12 -8.01
C HIS A 121 15.02 36.65 -9.25
N HIS A 122 15.59 37.60 -9.99
CA HIS A 122 16.44 37.33 -11.15
C HIS A 122 17.67 36.50 -10.78
N LEU A 123 18.40 36.93 -9.74
CA LEU A 123 19.60 36.23 -9.26
C LEU A 123 19.31 34.79 -8.79
N ILE A 124 18.16 34.55 -8.15
CA ILE A 124 17.71 33.20 -7.76
C ILE A 124 17.45 32.35 -9.01
N ASN A 125 16.77 32.92 -10.01
CA ASN A 125 16.48 32.21 -11.24
C ASN A 125 17.77 31.86 -11.99
N GLU A 126 18.77 32.76 -12.05
CA GLU A 126 20.09 32.47 -12.65
C GLU A 126 20.79 31.28 -11.96
N PHE A 127 20.51 31.02 -10.68
CA PHE A 127 21.09 29.90 -9.94
C PHE A 127 20.34 28.56 -10.13
N ARG A 128 19.07 28.57 -10.59
CA ARG A 128 18.25 27.35 -10.73
C ARG A 128 18.87 26.28 -11.64
N PRO A 129 19.45 26.60 -12.81
CA PRO A 129 20.08 25.58 -13.65
C PRO A 129 21.25 24.89 -12.96
N VAL A 130 22.02 25.62 -12.13
CA VAL A 130 23.14 25.07 -11.35
C VAL A 130 22.63 24.08 -10.30
N GLN A 131 21.53 24.40 -9.60
CA GLN A 131 20.89 23.49 -8.65
C GLN A 131 20.36 22.22 -9.32
N ALA A 132 19.72 22.38 -10.49
CA ALA A 132 19.20 21.25 -11.25
C ALA A 132 20.34 20.31 -11.69
N ARG A 133 21.43 20.87 -12.21
CA ARG A 133 22.63 20.11 -12.60
C ARG A 133 23.24 19.34 -11.42
N ASP A 134 23.42 20.01 -10.29
CA ASP A 134 24.05 19.37 -9.12
C ASP A 134 23.14 18.29 -8.51
N SER A 135 21.82 18.48 -8.58
CA SER A 135 20.83 17.46 -8.18
C SER A 135 20.90 16.22 -9.07
N VAL A 136 21.01 16.40 -10.39
CA VAL A 136 21.17 15.30 -11.36
C VAL A 136 22.50 14.57 -11.12
N ARG A 137 23.59 15.28 -10.86
CA ARG A 137 24.89 14.67 -10.55
C ARG A 137 24.80 13.75 -9.31
N ILE A 138 24.23 14.24 -8.21
CA ILE A 138 24.07 13.44 -6.98
C ILE A 138 23.19 12.21 -7.23
N LEU A 139 22.14 12.36 -8.04
CA LEU A 139 21.28 11.25 -8.42
C LEU A 139 22.02 10.20 -9.26
N GLN A 140 22.85 10.62 -10.22
CA GLN A 140 23.68 9.72 -11.02
C GLN A 140 24.75 9.02 -10.20
N GLU A 141 25.43 9.73 -9.30
CA GLU A 141 26.44 9.16 -8.38
C GLU A 141 25.82 8.04 -7.52
N ARG A 142 24.63 8.28 -6.98
CA ARG A 142 23.89 7.29 -6.20
C ARG A 142 23.46 6.08 -7.03
N GLN A 143 23.02 6.30 -8.27
CA GLN A 143 22.66 5.21 -9.18
C GLN A 143 23.85 4.32 -9.53
N ILE A 144 25.04 4.91 -9.69
CA ILE A 144 26.27 4.15 -9.95
C ILE A 144 26.60 3.26 -8.74
N GLU A 145 26.43 3.77 -7.53
CA GLU A 145 26.65 3.02 -6.28
C GLU A 145 25.66 1.83 -6.16
N GLU A 146 24.37 2.08 -6.36
CA GLU A 146 23.32 1.05 -6.33
C GLU A 146 23.52 -0.01 -7.43
N LEU A 147 23.92 0.39 -8.65
CA LEU A 147 24.24 -0.54 -9.73
C LEU A 147 25.46 -1.41 -9.43
N GLY A 148 26.46 -0.87 -8.72
CA GLY A 148 27.62 -1.60 -8.25
C GLY A 148 27.24 -2.75 -7.32
N GLU A 149 26.43 -2.45 -6.30
CA GLU A 149 25.93 -3.45 -5.34
C GLU A 149 25.10 -4.55 -6.03
N ILE A 150 24.25 -4.18 -6.99
CA ILE A 150 23.45 -5.14 -7.78
C ILE A 150 24.35 -6.06 -8.60
N CYS A 151 25.38 -5.52 -9.27
CA CYS A 151 26.31 -6.32 -10.07
C CYS A 151 27.09 -7.32 -9.21
N ASP A 152 27.48 -6.94 -8.00
CA ASP A 152 28.19 -7.81 -7.07
C ASP A 152 27.29 -8.95 -6.55
N ASN A 153 26.03 -8.64 -6.23
CA ASN A 153 25.04 -9.64 -5.84
C ASN A 153 24.74 -10.64 -6.98
N PHE A 154 24.57 -10.17 -8.22
CA PHE A 154 24.35 -11.04 -9.37
C PHE A 154 25.54 -11.97 -9.65
N ARG A 155 26.78 -11.48 -9.46
CA ARG A 155 27.97 -12.33 -9.59
C ARG A 155 27.99 -13.45 -8.56
N SER A 156 27.59 -13.16 -7.32
CA SER A 156 27.45 -14.18 -6.28
C SER A 156 26.43 -15.25 -6.69
N TYR A 157 25.23 -14.84 -7.10
CA TYR A 157 24.17 -15.79 -7.50
C TYR A 157 24.54 -16.65 -8.71
N LEU A 158 25.26 -16.09 -9.69
CA LEU A 158 25.76 -16.87 -10.84
C LEU A 158 26.82 -17.89 -10.44
N SER A 159 27.66 -17.57 -9.44
CA SER A 159 28.63 -18.52 -8.89
C SER A 159 27.92 -19.68 -8.21
N ASP A 160 26.97 -19.39 -7.33
CA ASP A 160 26.21 -20.38 -6.57
C ASP A 160 25.39 -21.29 -7.49
N GLY A 161 24.72 -20.70 -8.50
CA GLY A 161 23.93 -21.46 -9.47
C GLY A 161 24.78 -22.38 -10.35
N LYS A 162 26.03 -21.99 -10.64
CA LYS A 162 26.94 -22.81 -11.44
C LYS A 162 27.43 -24.04 -10.66
N GLU A 163 27.71 -23.90 -9.36
CA GLU A 163 28.05 -25.05 -8.51
C GLU A 163 26.90 -26.06 -8.43
N VAL A 164 25.66 -25.59 -8.26
CA VAL A 164 24.48 -26.46 -8.17
C VAL A 164 24.23 -27.24 -9.46
N ILE A 165 24.40 -26.60 -10.63
CA ILE A 165 24.21 -27.27 -11.93
C ILE A 165 25.31 -28.31 -12.17
N GLU A 166 26.56 -28.01 -11.82
CA GLU A 166 27.68 -28.95 -11.96
C GLU A 166 27.52 -30.19 -11.06
N ASP A 167 26.93 -30.05 -9.88
CA ASP A 167 26.62 -31.17 -9.00
C ASP A 167 25.44 -32.01 -9.50
N GLN A 168 24.39 -31.38 -10.03
CA GLN A 168 23.25 -32.11 -10.61
C GLN A 168 23.63 -32.89 -11.89
N PHE A 169 24.54 -32.37 -12.71
CA PHE A 169 24.95 -33.04 -13.95
C PHE A 169 25.73 -34.33 -13.71
N LYS A 170 26.41 -34.46 -12.56
CA LYS A 170 27.14 -35.69 -12.17
C LYS A 170 26.21 -36.84 -11.78
N LEU A 171 24.95 -36.57 -11.42
CA LEU A 171 23.99 -37.60 -10.99
C LEU A 171 23.25 -38.30 -12.14
N VAL A 172 23.25 -37.75 -13.37
CA VAL A 172 22.33 -38.19 -14.45
C VAL A 172 22.94 -39.25 -15.40
N THR A 173 24.21 -39.63 -15.27
CA THR A 173 24.82 -40.63 -16.17
C THR A 173 24.61 -42.08 -15.70
N GLY A 174 23.44 -42.67 -15.97
CA GLY A 174 23.14 -44.09 -15.74
C GLY A 174 22.14 -44.69 -16.75
N LYS A 175 22.60 -45.68 -17.53
CA LYS A 175 21.99 -46.44 -18.64
C LYS A 175 20.45 -46.66 -18.64
N LEU A 176 19.82 -46.44 -19.81
CA LEU A 176 18.42 -46.79 -20.13
C LEU A 176 18.25 -48.26 -20.60
N PRO A 177 17.18 -48.98 -20.20
CA PRO A 177 16.83 -50.32 -20.66
C PRO A 177 15.99 -50.35 -21.97
N PRO A 178 15.87 -51.50 -22.66
CA PRO A 178 15.27 -51.60 -24.01
C PRO A 178 13.73 -51.60 -24.02
N PRO A 179 13.09 -51.26 -25.16
CA PRO A 179 11.64 -51.02 -25.26
C PRO A 179 10.80 -52.32 -25.27
N PRO A 180 9.62 -52.33 -24.63
CA PRO A 180 8.70 -53.48 -24.62
C PRO A 180 7.83 -53.57 -25.90
N GLN A 181 7.36 -54.80 -26.18
CA GLN A 181 6.57 -55.20 -27.36
C GLN A 181 5.08 -54.77 -27.32
N PRO A 182 4.36 -54.77 -28.48
CA PRO A 182 3.30 -53.79 -28.80
C PRO A 182 1.87 -54.02 -28.27
N SER A 183 1.64 -54.80 -27.21
CA SER A 183 0.27 -55.03 -26.69
C SER A 183 -0.11 -54.16 -25.48
N GLU A 184 0.85 -53.47 -24.85
CA GLU A 184 0.63 -52.65 -23.63
C GLU A 184 0.72 -51.13 -23.85
N LEU A 185 0.67 -50.64 -25.10
CA LEU A 185 0.87 -49.20 -25.38
C LEU A 185 -0.14 -48.27 -24.70
N SER A 186 -1.31 -48.77 -24.26
CA SER A 186 -2.33 -47.99 -23.55
C SER A 186 -2.12 -47.92 -22.03
N LYS A 187 -1.27 -48.75 -21.42
CA LYS A 187 -1.02 -48.74 -19.97
C LYS A 187 0.46 -48.86 -19.65
N TRP A 188 1.03 -47.81 -19.06
CA TRP A 188 2.44 -47.82 -18.68
C TRP A 188 2.57 -47.87 -17.17
N LYS A 189 3.51 -48.67 -16.67
CA LYS A 189 3.90 -48.68 -15.27
C LYS A 189 5.29 -48.09 -15.14
N ILE A 190 5.43 -47.08 -14.29
CA ILE A 190 6.67 -46.35 -14.09
C ILE A 190 7.03 -46.42 -12.61
N GLY A 191 8.23 -46.95 -12.32
CA GLY A 191 8.80 -46.92 -10.98
C GLY A 191 9.35 -45.54 -10.67
N VAL A 192 9.03 -45.03 -9.48
CA VAL A 192 9.48 -43.74 -8.98
C VAL A 192 10.15 -43.95 -7.63
N VAL A 193 11.38 -43.46 -7.48
CA VAL A 193 12.14 -43.54 -6.22
C VAL A 193 12.10 -42.17 -5.56
N GLY A 194 11.76 -42.10 -4.27
CA GLY A 194 11.75 -40.85 -3.53
C GLY A 194 13.15 -40.24 -3.45
N ALA A 195 13.24 -38.92 -3.67
CA ALA A 195 14.50 -38.21 -3.76
C ALA A 195 15.25 -38.19 -2.42
N GLU A 196 16.59 -38.23 -2.47
CA GLU A 196 17.44 -38.10 -1.28
C GLU A 196 17.18 -36.77 -0.55
N GLY A 197 17.27 -36.79 0.78
CA GLY A 197 16.99 -35.62 1.62
C GLY A 197 15.50 -35.31 1.85
N THR A 198 14.58 -36.12 1.32
CA THR A 198 13.13 -35.97 1.52
C THR A 198 12.57 -37.02 2.48
N LEU A 199 11.34 -36.84 2.96
CA LEU A 199 10.65 -37.82 3.80
C LEU A 199 10.48 -39.19 3.13
N TYR A 200 10.52 -39.25 1.81
CA TYR A 200 10.31 -40.46 1.02
C TYR A 200 11.63 -41.05 0.48
N ALA A 201 12.79 -40.56 0.93
CA ALA A 201 14.10 -41.03 0.48
C ALA A 201 14.23 -42.56 0.58
N GLY A 202 14.57 -43.20 -0.53
CA GLY A 202 14.76 -44.65 -0.62
C GLY A 202 13.47 -45.47 -0.76
N GLU A 203 12.29 -44.85 -0.70
CA GLU A 203 11.01 -45.55 -0.96
C GLU A 203 10.76 -45.67 -2.46
N VAL A 204 10.23 -46.82 -2.89
CA VAL A 204 9.91 -47.11 -4.28
C VAL A 204 8.40 -47.20 -4.45
N PHE A 205 7.87 -46.36 -5.34
CA PHE A 205 6.46 -46.29 -5.68
C PHE A 205 6.25 -46.67 -7.15
N THR A 206 5.05 -47.16 -7.47
CA THR A 206 4.68 -47.47 -8.86
C THR A 206 3.54 -46.58 -9.31
N LEU A 207 3.77 -45.79 -10.36
CA LEU A 207 2.74 -45.03 -11.07
C LEU A 207 2.20 -45.85 -12.24
N GLN A 208 0.88 -45.90 -12.39
CA GLN A 208 0.23 -46.45 -13.57
C GLN A 208 -0.40 -45.34 -14.40
N PHE A 209 0.07 -45.17 -15.63
CA PHE A 209 -0.50 -44.32 -16.66
C PHE A 209 -1.46 -45.14 -17.51
N THR A 210 -2.66 -44.65 -17.75
CA THR A 210 -3.62 -45.23 -18.70
C THR A 210 -3.98 -44.18 -19.75
N PHE A 211 -3.65 -44.45 -21.01
CA PHE A 211 -3.90 -43.54 -22.12
C PHE A 211 -5.26 -43.83 -22.73
N GLY A 212 -6.19 -42.90 -22.54
CA GLY A 212 -7.52 -42.96 -23.15
C GLY A 212 -7.52 -42.64 -24.64
N PRO A 213 -8.62 -42.92 -25.37
CA PRO A 213 -8.72 -42.68 -26.81
C PRO A 213 -8.67 -41.21 -27.23
N GLN A 214 -8.84 -40.27 -26.28
CA GLN A 214 -8.75 -38.82 -26.51
C GLN A 214 -7.41 -38.21 -26.08
N TYR A 215 -6.44 -39.02 -25.64
CA TYR A 215 -5.08 -38.54 -25.39
C TYR A 215 -4.41 -38.16 -26.74
N PRO A 216 -3.65 -37.05 -26.84
CA PRO A 216 -3.19 -36.17 -25.76
C PRO A 216 -4.10 -34.95 -25.48
N PHE A 217 -5.30 -34.85 -26.08
CA PHE A 217 -6.21 -33.74 -25.81
C PHE A 217 -6.79 -33.78 -24.39
N ASN A 218 -7.06 -34.99 -23.89
CA ASN A 218 -7.36 -35.23 -22.47
C ASN A 218 -6.12 -35.82 -21.77
N SER A 219 -5.99 -35.55 -20.48
CA SER A 219 -4.94 -36.11 -19.64
C SER A 219 -4.97 -37.65 -19.63
N PRO A 220 -3.81 -38.30 -19.47
CA PRO A 220 -3.77 -39.72 -19.16
C PRO A 220 -4.27 -39.94 -17.72
N GLU A 221 -4.87 -41.10 -17.45
CA GLU A 221 -5.25 -41.45 -16.08
C GLU A 221 -3.98 -41.89 -15.33
N VAL A 222 -3.65 -41.22 -14.22
CA VAL A 222 -2.44 -41.52 -13.44
C VAL A 222 -2.80 -41.77 -11.98
N MET A 223 -2.33 -42.89 -11.44
CA MET A 223 -2.53 -43.27 -10.05
C MET A 223 -1.36 -44.09 -9.52
N PHE A 224 -1.14 -44.04 -8.20
CA PHE A 224 -0.27 -44.99 -7.51
C PHE A 224 -0.94 -46.36 -7.43
N VAL A 225 -0.16 -47.41 -7.67
CA VAL A 225 -0.63 -48.79 -7.62
C VAL A 225 0.35 -49.68 -6.84
N GLY A 226 -0.15 -50.77 -6.29
CA GLY A 226 0.64 -51.73 -5.51
C GLY A 226 0.47 -51.55 -3.99
N ASP A 227 1.32 -52.22 -3.23
CA ASP A 227 1.24 -52.27 -1.76
C ASP A 227 1.86 -51.01 -1.09
N THR A 228 2.52 -50.16 -1.85
CA THR A 228 3.20 -48.94 -1.39
C THR A 228 2.56 -47.70 -2.00
N ILE A 229 1.51 -47.18 -1.36
CA ILE A 229 0.89 -45.89 -1.72
C ILE A 229 1.45 -44.81 -0.79
N PRO A 230 2.03 -43.72 -1.31
CA PRO A 230 2.62 -42.68 -0.48
C PRO A 230 1.55 -41.96 0.35
N ALA A 231 1.77 -41.88 1.66
CA ALA A 231 0.98 -41.04 2.55
C ALA A 231 1.35 -39.56 2.33
N HIS A 232 0.55 -38.84 1.55
CA HIS A 232 0.79 -37.46 1.15
C HIS A 232 -0.52 -36.65 1.09
N PRO A 233 -0.54 -35.34 1.43
CA PRO A 233 -1.75 -34.52 1.47
C PRO A 233 -2.53 -34.38 0.15
N HIS A 234 -1.99 -34.90 -0.94
CA HIS A 234 -2.59 -34.91 -2.28
C HIS A 234 -2.71 -36.32 -2.88
N ILE A 235 -2.48 -37.36 -2.08
CA ILE A 235 -2.54 -38.76 -2.53
C ILE A 235 -3.48 -39.51 -1.59
N TYR A 236 -4.57 -40.01 -2.15
CA TYR A 236 -5.56 -40.79 -1.40
C TYR A 236 -5.08 -42.22 -1.21
N SER A 237 -5.58 -42.91 -0.18
CA SER A 237 -5.19 -44.28 0.17
C SER A 237 -5.57 -45.32 -0.89
N ASN A 238 -6.43 -44.98 -1.86
CA ASN A 238 -6.71 -45.79 -3.05
C ASN A 238 -5.75 -45.53 -4.22
N GLY A 239 -4.75 -44.66 -4.04
CA GLY A 239 -3.72 -44.33 -5.03
C GLY A 239 -4.08 -43.18 -5.96
N HIS A 240 -5.27 -42.57 -5.81
CA HIS A 240 -5.65 -41.40 -6.59
C HIS A 240 -4.78 -40.19 -6.25
N ILE A 241 -4.43 -39.41 -7.26
CA ILE A 241 -3.54 -38.25 -7.15
C ILE A 241 -4.36 -36.98 -7.43
N CYS A 242 -4.41 -36.07 -6.46
CA CYS A 242 -5.04 -34.76 -6.60
C CYS A 242 -4.01 -33.74 -7.12
N LEU A 243 -3.79 -33.72 -8.44
CA LEU A 243 -2.86 -32.80 -9.09
C LEU A 243 -3.51 -32.19 -10.34
N SER A 244 -3.55 -30.86 -10.43
CA SER A 244 -4.33 -30.15 -11.45
C SER A 244 -3.89 -30.45 -12.88
N ILE A 245 -2.59 -30.69 -13.11
CA ILE A 245 -2.05 -31.08 -14.42
C ILE A 245 -2.61 -32.42 -14.93
N LEU A 246 -3.22 -33.24 -14.07
CA LEU A 246 -3.90 -34.48 -14.47
C LEU A 246 -5.38 -34.25 -14.82
N SER A 247 -5.82 -32.99 -14.85
CA SER A 247 -7.22 -32.57 -15.01
C SER A 247 -7.30 -31.21 -15.73
N ASP A 248 -7.67 -30.13 -15.03
CA ASP A 248 -8.00 -28.82 -15.61
C ASP A 248 -6.80 -28.09 -16.24
N ASP A 249 -5.59 -28.28 -15.69
CA ASP A 249 -4.36 -27.65 -16.20
C ASP A 249 -3.61 -28.52 -17.21
N TRP A 250 -4.22 -29.63 -17.65
CA TRP A 250 -3.60 -30.49 -18.67
C TRP A 250 -3.50 -29.76 -20.01
N THR A 251 -2.32 -29.81 -20.61
CA THR A 251 -2.13 -29.41 -22.01
C THR A 251 -1.44 -30.53 -22.78
N PRO A 252 -1.72 -30.69 -24.10
CA PRO A 252 -1.03 -31.69 -24.92
C PRO A 252 0.50 -31.53 -25.00
N ALA A 253 1.05 -30.41 -24.49
CA ALA A 253 2.48 -30.15 -24.41
C ALA A 253 3.16 -30.86 -23.22
N LEU A 254 2.39 -31.34 -22.23
CA LEU A 254 2.91 -32.06 -21.08
C LEU A 254 3.25 -33.50 -21.46
N SER A 255 4.52 -33.88 -21.24
CA SER A 255 5.01 -35.24 -21.46
C SER A 255 4.84 -36.11 -20.21
N VAL A 256 4.84 -37.43 -20.38
CA VAL A 256 4.88 -38.40 -19.26
C VAL A 256 6.03 -38.09 -18.29
N GLN A 257 7.19 -37.69 -18.82
CA GLN A 257 8.35 -37.29 -17.99
C GLN A 257 8.05 -36.04 -17.16
N SER A 258 7.40 -35.02 -17.74
CA SER A 258 7.01 -33.82 -17.00
C SER A 258 6.02 -34.12 -15.87
N VAL A 259 5.05 -35.03 -16.12
CA VAL A 259 4.10 -35.48 -15.09
C VAL A 259 4.82 -36.20 -13.95
N CYS A 260 5.75 -37.11 -14.26
CA CYS A 260 6.55 -37.80 -13.25
C CYS A 260 7.40 -36.83 -12.42
N LEU A 261 8.01 -35.83 -13.07
CA LEU A 261 8.80 -34.79 -12.38
C LEU A 261 7.91 -33.93 -11.46
N SER A 262 6.70 -33.57 -11.89
CA SER A 262 5.75 -32.83 -11.05
C SER A 262 5.31 -33.65 -9.83
N ILE A 263 5.02 -34.95 -10.00
CA ILE A 263 4.66 -35.84 -8.89
C ILE A 263 5.85 -36.03 -7.92
N LEU A 264 7.06 -36.18 -8.44
CA LEU A 264 8.28 -36.24 -7.61
C LEU A 264 8.52 -34.93 -6.86
N SER A 265 8.39 -33.78 -7.53
CA SER A 265 8.51 -32.47 -6.90
C SER A 265 7.48 -32.27 -5.79
N MET A 266 6.23 -32.66 -6.05
CA MET A 266 5.15 -32.66 -5.04
C MET A 266 5.54 -33.51 -3.83
N LEU A 267 5.96 -34.76 -4.02
CA LEU A 267 6.42 -35.63 -2.92
C LEU A 267 7.59 -35.02 -2.15
N SER A 268 8.58 -34.48 -2.86
CA SER A 268 9.78 -33.88 -2.25
C SER A 268 9.48 -32.64 -1.40
N SER A 269 8.41 -31.92 -1.70
CA SER A 269 8.00 -30.71 -0.96
C SER A 269 7.26 -30.99 0.35
N SER A 270 6.91 -32.26 0.63
CA SER A 270 6.10 -32.61 1.80
C SER A 270 6.85 -32.46 3.11
N LYS A 271 6.20 -31.83 4.10
CA LYS A 271 6.71 -31.68 5.47
C LYS A 271 6.26 -32.79 6.42
N GLU A 272 5.20 -33.54 6.08
CA GLU A 272 4.63 -34.61 6.92
C GLU A 272 4.05 -35.76 6.07
N LYS A 273 4.13 -37.01 6.56
CA LYS A 273 3.48 -38.17 5.92
C LYS A 273 2.04 -38.34 6.41
N LYS A 274 1.08 -37.74 5.71
CA LYS A 274 -0.36 -37.87 6.00
C LYS A 274 -1.19 -37.84 4.72
N HIS A 275 -2.30 -38.57 4.67
CA HIS A 275 -3.28 -38.51 3.59
C HIS A 275 -4.18 -37.25 3.70
N PRO A 276 -4.96 -36.91 2.65
CA PRO A 276 -5.98 -35.86 2.72
C PRO A 276 -6.94 -36.04 3.91
N ILE A 277 -7.46 -34.93 4.47
CA ILE A 277 -8.31 -34.98 5.67
C ILE A 277 -9.65 -35.69 5.43
N ASP A 278 -10.09 -35.75 4.18
CA ASP A 278 -11.32 -36.38 3.72
C ASP A 278 -11.10 -37.78 3.12
N ASP A 279 -9.90 -38.37 3.26
CA ASP A 279 -9.51 -39.63 2.61
C ASP A 279 -10.54 -40.76 2.78
N ALA A 280 -10.98 -41.01 4.01
CA ALA A 280 -11.94 -42.08 4.31
C ALA A 280 -13.31 -41.87 3.63
N ILE A 281 -13.74 -40.62 3.44
CA ILE A 281 -15.01 -40.27 2.79
C ILE A 281 -14.85 -40.34 1.27
N TYR A 282 -13.75 -39.80 0.75
CA TYR A 282 -13.43 -39.81 -0.68
C TYR A 282 -13.33 -41.25 -1.21
N VAL A 283 -12.53 -42.11 -0.58
CA VAL A 283 -12.32 -43.50 -1.03
C VAL A 283 -13.61 -44.31 -1.04
N ARG A 284 -14.57 -43.98 -0.16
CA ARG A 284 -15.88 -44.64 -0.10
C ARG A 284 -16.85 -44.17 -1.20
N THR A 285 -16.67 -42.97 -1.72
CA THR A 285 -17.66 -42.28 -2.58
C THR A 285 -17.16 -41.99 -4.00
N CYS A 286 -15.85 -42.04 -4.24
CA CYS A 286 -15.23 -41.72 -5.52
C CYS A 286 -15.53 -42.75 -6.61
N ASN A 287 -15.39 -42.32 -7.88
CA ASN A 287 -15.43 -43.26 -9.00
C ASN A 287 -14.14 -44.09 -9.02
N LYS A 288 -14.20 -45.35 -9.46
CA LYS A 288 -12.99 -46.18 -9.67
C LYS A 288 -12.06 -45.62 -10.73
N ASN A 289 -12.59 -44.81 -11.65
CA ASN A 289 -11.79 -44.10 -12.64
C ASN A 289 -11.50 -42.68 -12.13
N PRO A 290 -10.22 -42.32 -11.89
CA PRO A 290 -9.84 -41.00 -11.40
C PRO A 290 -10.30 -39.88 -12.33
N SER A 291 -10.19 -40.04 -13.64
CA SER A 291 -10.59 -39.05 -14.65
C SER A 291 -12.11 -38.83 -14.78
N LYS A 292 -12.92 -39.78 -14.29
CA LYS A 292 -14.39 -39.65 -14.16
C LYS A 292 -14.84 -39.28 -12.76
N THR A 293 -13.90 -39.18 -11.83
CA THR A 293 -14.19 -38.62 -10.53
C THR A 293 -14.30 -37.12 -10.72
N ARG A 294 -15.42 -36.53 -10.31
CA ARG A 294 -15.46 -35.08 -10.12
C ARG A 294 -14.53 -34.81 -8.97
N TRP A 295 -13.31 -34.40 -9.29
CA TRP A 295 -12.35 -33.98 -8.30
C TRP A 295 -12.97 -32.82 -7.54
N TRP A 296 -13.37 -33.12 -6.30
CA TRP A 296 -13.30 -32.13 -5.27
C TRP A 296 -11.80 -32.01 -5.01
N PHE A 297 -11.10 -31.28 -5.88
CA PHE A 297 -9.93 -30.54 -5.39
C PHE A 297 -10.40 -29.87 -4.11
N HIS A 298 -9.55 -29.66 -3.11
CA HIS A 298 -9.93 -28.92 -1.90
C HIS A 298 -10.23 -27.42 -2.20
N VAL A 299 -11.18 -27.16 -3.09
CA VAL A 299 -11.86 -25.92 -3.49
C VAL A 299 -13.35 -26.13 -3.22
N ASN A 300 -13.71 -26.25 -1.95
CA ASN A 300 -14.65 -25.25 -1.48
C ASN A 300 -13.74 -24.13 -0.98
N SER A 301 -13.53 -23.10 -1.80
CA SER A 301 -12.98 -21.84 -1.31
C SER A 301 -13.75 -21.48 -0.04
N LEU A 302 -13.05 -21.33 1.07
CA LEU A 302 -13.63 -20.97 2.37
C LEU A 302 -14.65 -19.85 2.18
N ARG A 303 -15.92 -20.06 2.51
CA ARG A 303 -16.96 -19.04 2.27
C ARG A 303 -17.01 -18.10 3.46
N VAL A 304 -16.66 -16.84 3.21
CA VAL A 304 -16.54 -15.82 4.25
C VAL A 304 -17.58 -14.73 4.03
N ALA A 305 -18.44 -14.52 5.03
CA ALA A 305 -19.32 -13.36 5.09
C ALA A 305 -18.69 -12.29 5.98
N ILE A 306 -18.61 -11.04 5.51
CA ILE A 306 -18.12 -9.91 6.31
C ILE A 306 -19.28 -8.93 6.52
N VAL A 307 -19.63 -8.64 7.77
CA VAL A 307 -20.69 -7.70 8.10
C VAL A 307 -20.09 -6.31 8.31
N GLY A 308 -20.33 -5.41 7.36
CA GLY A 308 -19.94 -4.00 7.41
C GLY A 308 -19.01 -3.59 6.28
N GLU A 309 -19.46 -2.68 5.41
CA GLU A 309 -18.67 -2.06 4.34
C GLU A 309 -17.92 -0.79 4.81
N GLY A 310 -17.59 -0.73 6.10
CA GLY A 310 -16.71 0.31 6.62
C GLY A 310 -15.25 0.01 6.27
N VAL A 311 -14.36 0.94 6.61
CA VAL A 311 -12.91 0.75 6.43
C VAL A 311 -12.41 -0.56 7.02
N ILE A 312 -12.99 -1.03 8.14
CA ILE A 312 -12.59 -2.27 8.78
C ILE A 312 -12.96 -3.51 7.96
N GLY A 313 -14.20 -3.59 7.46
CA GLY A 313 -14.62 -4.75 6.67
C GLY A 313 -13.93 -4.82 5.32
N LEU A 314 -13.73 -3.66 4.67
CA LEU A 314 -12.93 -3.57 3.45
C LEU A 314 -11.48 -4.02 3.70
N SER A 315 -10.82 -3.46 4.72
CA SER A 315 -9.46 -3.85 5.08
C SER A 315 -9.36 -5.32 5.50
N THR A 316 -10.39 -5.89 6.13
CA THR A 316 -10.42 -7.31 6.51
C THR A 316 -10.50 -8.20 5.29
N ALA A 317 -11.34 -7.88 4.31
CA ALA A 317 -11.37 -8.61 3.04
C ALA A 317 -10.02 -8.53 2.31
N THR A 318 -9.41 -7.33 2.26
CA THR A 318 -8.07 -7.16 1.65
C THR A 318 -7.02 -8.01 2.36
N ALA A 319 -6.98 -7.96 3.70
CA ALA A 319 -6.00 -8.71 4.48
C ALA A 319 -6.18 -10.23 4.35
N ILE A 320 -7.42 -10.73 4.26
CA ILE A 320 -7.68 -12.16 4.03
C ILE A 320 -7.09 -12.60 2.68
N LEU A 321 -7.33 -11.83 1.61
CA LEU A 321 -6.82 -12.17 0.28
C LEU A 321 -5.30 -12.03 0.18
N ASP A 322 -4.73 -10.97 0.75
CA ASP A 322 -3.29 -10.73 0.76
C ASP A 322 -2.56 -11.86 1.54
N LEU A 323 -3.10 -12.31 2.68
CA LEU A 323 -2.55 -13.45 3.43
C LEU A 323 -2.75 -14.78 2.73
N ALA A 324 -3.93 -15.02 2.16
CA ALA A 324 -4.17 -16.27 1.45
C ALA A 324 -3.18 -16.43 0.29
N ALA A 325 -2.91 -15.37 -0.47
CA ALA A 325 -1.91 -15.37 -1.52
C ALA A 325 -0.50 -15.61 -0.96
N LYS A 326 -0.11 -14.89 0.09
CA LYS A 326 1.23 -15.01 0.70
C LYS A 326 1.52 -16.42 1.25
N GLU A 327 0.55 -17.02 1.92
CA GLU A 327 0.68 -18.34 2.54
C GLU A 327 0.32 -19.49 1.56
N ASN A 328 0.09 -19.15 0.27
CA ASN A 328 -0.31 -20.08 -0.78
C ASN A 328 -1.56 -20.93 -0.41
N VAL A 329 -2.51 -20.29 0.29
CA VAL A 329 -3.82 -20.84 0.65
C VAL A 329 -4.81 -20.48 -0.45
N THR A 330 -5.71 -21.40 -0.79
CA THR A 330 -6.80 -21.16 -1.74
C THR A 330 -7.60 -19.92 -1.36
N ALA A 331 -7.77 -19.00 -2.31
CA ALA A 331 -8.49 -17.75 -2.10
C ALA A 331 -9.92 -18.00 -1.58
N PRO A 332 -10.32 -17.42 -0.44
CA PRO A 332 -11.68 -17.54 0.09
C PRO A 332 -12.72 -16.87 -0.82
N ASP A 333 -13.94 -17.41 -0.83
CA ASP A 333 -15.09 -16.76 -1.48
C ASP A 333 -15.72 -15.75 -0.50
N ILE A 334 -15.45 -14.46 -0.71
CA ILE A 334 -15.82 -13.39 0.22
C ILE A 334 -17.07 -12.65 -0.27
N GLN A 335 -18.03 -12.47 0.64
CA GLN A 335 -19.17 -11.57 0.48
C GLN A 335 -19.23 -10.54 1.60
N ILE A 336 -19.32 -9.25 1.25
CA ILE A 336 -19.46 -8.14 2.20
C ILE A 336 -20.90 -7.67 2.25
N PHE A 337 -21.49 -7.69 3.44
CA PHE A 337 -22.86 -7.28 3.71
C PHE A 337 -22.92 -5.87 4.30
N HIS A 338 -23.84 -5.05 3.79
CA HIS A 338 -24.11 -3.71 4.32
C HIS A 338 -25.60 -3.38 4.31
N HIS A 339 -26.06 -2.57 5.26
CA HIS A 339 -27.46 -2.17 5.35
C HIS A 339 -27.69 -0.74 4.82
N LYS A 340 -26.71 0.14 5.03
CA LYS A 340 -26.75 1.56 4.63
C LYS A 340 -25.93 1.77 3.35
N PRO A 341 -26.30 2.75 2.52
CA PRO A 341 -25.45 3.21 1.43
C PRO A 341 -24.21 3.91 1.99
N PHE A 342 -23.12 3.91 1.21
CA PHE A 342 -21.81 4.42 1.61
C PHE A 342 -21.85 5.89 2.04
N GLU A 343 -22.75 6.70 1.49
CA GLU A 343 -22.97 8.11 1.82
C GLU A 343 -23.32 8.33 3.29
N LYS A 344 -23.93 7.32 3.93
CA LYS A 344 -24.47 7.40 5.29
C LYS A 344 -23.59 6.71 6.34
N ILE A 345 -22.47 6.10 5.97
CA ILE A 345 -21.60 5.40 6.93
C ILE A 345 -20.51 6.33 7.46
N LEU A 346 -20.07 6.05 8.70
CA LEU A 346 -19.02 6.82 9.36
C LEU A 346 -17.76 6.94 8.51
N SER A 347 -17.27 5.81 7.97
CA SER A 347 -15.97 5.73 7.30
C SER A 347 -15.83 6.73 6.14
N ARG A 348 -16.88 7.01 5.38
CA ARG A 348 -16.83 7.97 4.26
C ARG A 348 -16.32 9.36 4.66
N HIS A 349 -16.67 9.81 5.87
CA HIS A 349 -16.52 11.20 6.27
C HIS A 349 -15.27 11.44 7.15
N ILE A 350 -14.35 10.47 7.20
CA ILE A 350 -13.15 10.53 8.04
C ILE A 350 -11.92 10.92 7.21
N ALA A 351 -11.16 11.91 7.69
CA ALA A 351 -9.93 12.36 7.06
C ALA A 351 -8.78 11.34 7.15
N GLY A 352 -8.81 10.47 8.16
CA GLY A 352 -7.90 9.32 8.27
C GLY A 352 -6.44 9.67 8.54
N LEU A 353 -6.14 10.78 9.24
CA LEU A 353 -4.76 11.07 9.67
C LEU A 353 -4.27 9.95 10.58
N PHE A 354 -3.13 9.36 10.21
CA PHE A 354 -2.49 8.33 10.99
C PHE A 354 -1.97 8.89 12.32
N ARG A 355 -2.57 8.39 13.41
CA ARG A 355 -2.21 8.72 14.79
C ARG A 355 -2.76 7.66 15.72
N ILE A 356 -1.93 7.13 16.61
CA ILE A 356 -2.34 6.11 17.59
C ILE A 356 -2.72 6.79 18.91
N ASP A 357 -3.97 6.64 19.34
CA ASP A 357 -4.46 7.22 20.60
C ASP A 357 -3.89 6.56 21.85
N SER A 358 -3.77 5.22 21.84
CA SER A 358 -3.32 4.43 22.99
C SER A 358 -2.10 3.61 22.60
N GLY A 359 -0.98 3.86 23.28
CA GLY A 359 0.30 3.18 23.07
C GLY A 359 0.38 1.77 23.65
N SER A 360 -0.73 1.04 23.77
CA SER A 360 -0.69 -0.40 24.10
C SER A 360 0.07 -1.16 23.02
N GLU A 361 0.83 -2.20 23.40
CA GLU A 361 1.65 -2.98 22.47
C GLU A 361 0.88 -3.49 21.24
N ILE A 362 -0.36 -3.95 21.41
CA ILE A 362 -1.18 -4.43 20.29
C ILE A 362 -1.55 -3.30 19.31
N ASN A 363 -1.84 -2.10 19.79
CA ASN A 363 -2.14 -0.96 18.93
C ASN A 363 -0.89 -0.48 18.18
N LYS A 364 0.29 -0.53 18.80
CA LYS A 364 1.55 -0.24 18.10
C LYS A 364 1.75 -1.22 16.94
N LYS A 365 1.51 -2.51 17.19
CA LYS A 365 1.61 -3.56 16.17
C LYS A 365 0.61 -3.36 15.03
N TYR A 366 -0.66 -3.13 15.35
CA TYR A 366 -1.68 -2.82 14.33
C TYR A 366 -1.37 -1.52 13.57
N GLY A 367 -0.83 -0.53 14.27
CA GLY A 367 -0.39 0.73 13.69
C GLY A 367 0.75 0.50 12.69
N TYR A 368 1.74 -0.31 13.04
CA TYR A 368 2.87 -0.65 12.17
C TYR A 368 2.39 -1.25 10.84
N ASP A 369 1.60 -2.32 10.89
CA ASP A 369 1.07 -2.98 9.69
C ASP A 369 0.22 -2.03 8.84
N THR A 370 -0.57 -1.19 9.49
CA THR A 370 -1.39 -0.20 8.77
C THR A 370 -0.52 0.87 8.12
N PHE A 371 0.50 1.36 8.81
CA PHE A 371 1.42 2.37 8.29
C PHE A 371 2.18 1.85 7.08
N GLU A 372 2.69 0.61 7.12
CA GLU A 372 3.33 -0.04 5.99
C GLU A 372 2.38 -0.20 4.80
N LYS A 373 1.14 -0.64 5.03
CA LYS A 373 0.14 -0.72 3.95
C LYS A 373 -0.16 0.64 3.33
N LEU A 374 -0.30 1.69 4.14
CA LEU A 374 -0.51 3.05 3.64
C LEU A 374 0.72 3.55 2.86
N ALA A 375 1.94 3.25 3.32
CA ALA A 375 3.16 3.58 2.60
C ALA A 375 3.22 2.89 1.23
N THR A 376 2.88 1.60 1.16
CA THR A 376 2.77 0.86 -0.10
C THR A 376 1.73 1.47 -1.02
N LEU A 377 0.49 1.70 -0.55
CA LEU A 377 -0.55 2.31 -1.37
C LEU A 377 -0.21 3.72 -1.87
N TRP A 378 0.48 4.52 -1.05
CA TRP A 378 0.96 5.83 -1.47
C TRP A 378 2.07 5.73 -2.53
N ARG A 379 3.04 4.82 -2.37
CA ARG A 379 4.10 4.60 -3.36
C ARG A 379 3.52 4.10 -4.69
N GLU A 380 2.52 3.22 -4.61
CA GLU A 380 1.90 2.56 -5.76
C GLU A 380 0.92 3.47 -6.53
N TYR A 381 0.03 4.15 -5.81
CA TYR A 381 -1.12 4.85 -6.43
C TYR A 381 -1.15 6.35 -6.13
N GLY A 382 -0.27 6.83 -5.26
CA GLY A 382 -0.33 8.20 -4.75
C GLY A 382 -1.72 8.56 -4.24
N GLY A 383 -2.19 9.76 -4.57
CA GLY A 383 -3.49 10.28 -4.16
C GLY A 383 -4.70 9.55 -4.75
N LEU A 384 -4.52 8.70 -5.79
CA LEU A 384 -5.64 7.95 -6.37
C LEU A 384 -6.22 6.95 -5.37
N SER A 385 -5.37 6.38 -4.50
CA SER A 385 -5.80 5.50 -3.41
C SER A 385 -6.56 6.25 -2.30
N GLY A 386 -6.63 7.57 -2.33
CA GLY A 386 -7.11 8.37 -1.19
C GLY A 386 -6.11 8.46 -0.04
N VAL A 387 -4.92 7.87 -0.19
CA VAL A 387 -3.80 8.04 0.75
C VAL A 387 -3.02 9.29 0.36
N GLN A 388 -2.53 10.05 1.34
CA GLN A 388 -1.64 11.19 1.11
C GLN A 388 -0.61 11.35 2.22
N LEU A 389 0.66 11.53 1.85
CA LEU A 389 1.72 11.90 2.78
C LEU A 389 1.57 13.38 3.18
N VAL A 390 1.51 13.64 4.49
CA VAL A 390 1.28 14.97 5.05
C VAL A 390 2.12 15.19 6.30
N SER A 391 2.75 16.36 6.38
CA SER A 391 3.48 16.83 7.56
C SER A 391 2.60 17.73 8.41
N GLY A 392 2.89 17.86 9.71
CA GLY A 392 2.10 18.76 10.54
C GLY A 392 2.50 18.78 12.00
N HIS A 393 1.66 19.42 12.79
CA HIS A 393 1.97 19.80 14.16
C HIS A 393 0.85 19.44 15.14
N ILE A 394 1.23 19.03 16.34
CA ILE A 394 0.30 18.91 17.48
C ILE A 394 0.79 19.83 18.59
N LEU A 395 -0.02 20.83 18.93
CA LEU A 395 0.19 21.76 20.03
C LEU A 395 -0.67 21.35 21.23
N SER A 396 -0.10 21.42 22.42
CA SER A 396 -0.79 21.06 23.66
C SER A 396 -0.20 21.80 24.84
N ASP A 397 -1.04 22.23 25.78
CA ASP A 397 -0.56 22.75 27.08
C ASP A 397 -0.12 21.62 28.02
N SER A 398 -0.49 20.38 27.70
CA SER A 398 -0.10 19.19 28.44
C SER A 398 1.06 18.48 27.73
N LYS A 399 2.28 18.66 28.24
CA LYS A 399 3.47 17.92 27.79
C LYS A 399 3.32 16.39 27.94
N PRO A 400 2.76 15.84 29.04
CA PRO A 400 2.53 14.39 29.16
C PRO A 400 1.65 13.81 28.05
N ARG A 401 0.65 14.57 27.56
CA ARG A 401 -0.18 14.13 26.42
C ARG A 401 0.64 14.04 25.14
N LEU A 402 1.58 14.94 24.90
CA LEU A 402 2.49 14.87 23.75
C LEU A 402 3.50 13.72 23.89
N ASP A 403 4.04 13.51 25.09
CA ASP A 403 4.99 12.41 25.35
C ASP A 403 4.33 11.04 25.14
N SER A 404 3.04 10.92 25.47
CA SER A 404 2.27 9.70 25.17
C SER A 404 2.22 9.39 23.66
N GLN A 405 2.21 10.41 22.81
CA GLN A 405 2.22 10.24 21.35
C GLN A 405 3.59 9.73 20.87
N ARG A 406 4.68 10.26 21.44
CA ARG A 406 6.04 9.80 21.15
C ARG A 406 6.19 8.31 21.44
N VAL A 407 5.69 7.87 22.60
CA VAL A 407 5.70 6.45 22.98
C VAL A 407 4.82 5.61 22.06
N ALA A 408 3.67 6.15 21.62
CA ALA A 408 2.71 5.40 20.83
C ALA A 408 3.14 5.17 19.38
N TYR A 409 3.74 6.17 18.72
CA TYR A 409 4.07 6.08 17.28
C TYR A 409 5.28 6.91 16.83
N GLY A 410 6.03 7.52 17.76
CA GLY A 410 7.12 8.44 17.40
C GLY A 410 8.29 7.78 16.65
N ASN A 411 8.50 6.48 16.83
CA ASN A 411 9.49 5.69 16.09
C ASN A 411 8.96 5.12 14.76
N LEU A 412 7.66 5.25 14.50
CA LEU A 412 6.99 4.72 13.30
C LEU A 412 6.82 5.79 12.23
N VAL A 413 6.39 6.99 12.62
CA VAL A 413 6.13 8.09 11.69
C VAL A 413 7.42 8.85 11.34
N TYR A 414 7.44 9.50 10.18
CA TYR A 414 8.64 10.21 9.73
C TYR A 414 8.81 11.56 10.44
N ASN A 415 10.06 11.99 10.60
CA ASN A 415 10.42 13.33 11.12
C ASN A 415 9.77 13.68 12.47
N TYR A 416 9.55 12.68 13.34
CA TYR A 416 9.00 12.93 14.67
C TYR A 416 10.00 13.70 15.53
N ARG A 417 9.62 14.89 15.99
CA ARG A 417 10.44 15.71 16.89
C ARG A 417 9.60 16.69 17.70
N ASP A 418 10.18 17.19 18.78
CA ASP A 418 9.61 18.34 19.47
C ASP A 418 9.88 19.62 18.67
N LEU A 419 8.94 20.56 18.71
CA LEU A 419 9.14 21.90 18.18
C LEU A 419 10.06 22.69 19.12
N THR A 420 10.98 23.44 18.53
CA THR A 420 11.91 24.30 19.25
C THR A 420 11.23 25.59 19.70
N GLU A 421 11.79 26.27 20.70
CA GLU A 421 11.27 27.59 21.13
C GLU A 421 11.18 28.60 19.98
N PRO A 422 12.17 28.73 19.08
CA PRO A 422 12.05 29.62 17.92
C PRO A 422 10.91 29.23 16.96
N GLU A 423 10.60 27.94 16.81
CA GLU A 423 9.47 27.51 15.98
C GLU A 423 8.12 27.82 16.65
N LEU A 424 8.05 27.82 17.98
CA LEU A 424 6.83 28.09 18.75
C LEU A 424 6.57 29.59 19.01
N PHE A 425 7.64 30.37 19.23
CA PHE A 425 7.55 31.75 19.73
C PHE A 425 8.45 32.74 18.99
N GLY A 426 9.26 32.27 18.05
CA GLY A 426 10.15 33.11 17.27
C GLY A 426 9.40 34.02 16.30
N PRO A 427 10.10 35.02 15.73
CA PRO A 427 9.52 35.98 14.79
C PRO A 427 9.00 35.33 13.49
N THR A 428 9.44 34.10 13.19
CA THR A 428 9.00 33.30 12.05
C THR A 428 8.08 32.14 12.47
N SER A 429 7.57 32.14 13.70
CA SER A 429 6.65 31.10 14.15
C SER A 429 5.38 31.09 13.31
N LEU A 430 4.90 29.89 13.02
CA LEU A 430 3.61 29.68 12.36
C LEU A 430 2.42 29.85 13.32
N PHE A 431 2.69 30.02 14.62
CA PHE A 431 1.67 30.00 15.66
C PHE A 431 1.60 31.36 16.37
N ASP A 432 0.40 31.92 16.43
CA ASP A 432 0.13 33.14 17.21
C ASP A 432 -0.14 32.77 18.68
N LEU A 433 0.93 32.36 19.37
CA LEU A 433 0.87 31.91 20.77
C LEU A 433 1.29 33.05 21.73
N PRO A 434 0.57 33.23 22.86
CA PRO A 434 1.01 34.16 23.90
C PRO A 434 2.37 33.76 24.48
N ARG A 435 3.28 34.72 24.70
CA ARG A 435 4.63 34.45 25.24
C ARG A 435 4.66 33.79 26.63
N ASN A 436 3.58 33.89 27.40
CA ASN A 436 3.46 33.33 28.74
C ASN A 436 2.71 31.98 28.77
N THR A 437 2.54 31.32 27.63
CA THR A 437 1.87 30.02 27.56
C THR A 437 2.79 28.86 27.98
N THR A 438 2.20 27.78 28.47
CA THR A 438 2.86 26.48 28.69
C THR A 438 2.70 25.56 27.48
N THR A 439 2.44 26.12 26.30
CA THR A 439 2.24 25.34 25.07
C THR A 439 3.54 24.67 24.66
N HIS A 440 3.44 23.37 24.43
CA HIS A 440 4.47 22.56 23.80
C HIS A 440 3.96 22.10 22.43
N GLY A 441 4.88 21.71 21.55
CA GLY A 441 4.52 21.21 20.24
C GLY A 441 5.38 20.04 19.78
N ILE A 442 4.78 19.16 19.00
CA ILE A 442 5.49 18.12 18.24
C ILE A 442 5.24 18.30 16.75
N HIS A 443 6.19 17.89 15.94
CA HIS A 443 6.10 17.81 14.49
C HIS A 443 6.30 16.35 14.06
N TYR A 444 5.54 15.92 13.05
CA TYR A 444 5.80 14.66 12.35
C TYR A 444 5.17 14.66 10.95
N THR A 445 5.55 13.66 10.16
CA THR A 445 5.01 13.38 8.83
C THR A 445 4.45 11.97 8.80
N ALA A 446 3.21 11.82 8.34
CA ALA A 446 2.51 10.55 8.26
C ALA A 446 1.52 10.56 7.10
N TYR A 447 0.71 9.51 7.00
CA TYR A 447 -0.31 9.39 5.97
C TYR A 447 -1.68 9.87 6.47
N THR A 448 -2.44 10.48 5.58
CA THR A 448 -3.90 10.52 5.65
C THR A 448 -4.45 9.44 4.74
N SER A 449 -5.56 8.81 5.12
CA SER A 449 -6.33 7.88 4.28
C SER A 449 -7.77 8.37 4.26
N GLU A 450 -8.08 9.27 3.33
CA GLU A 450 -9.38 9.94 3.27
C GLU A 450 -10.46 8.91 2.92
N GLY A 451 -11.38 8.65 3.85
CA GLY A 451 -12.41 7.64 3.67
C GLY A 451 -13.28 7.83 2.44
N LEU A 452 -13.48 9.08 1.99
CA LEU A 452 -14.24 9.40 0.78
C LEU A 452 -13.64 8.79 -0.49
N ARG A 453 -12.32 8.64 -0.54
CA ARG A 453 -11.58 8.11 -1.70
C ARG A 453 -11.01 6.72 -1.41
N PHE A 454 -10.48 6.52 -0.21
CA PHE A 454 -9.84 5.28 0.24
C PHE A 454 -10.79 4.09 0.28
N CYS A 455 -12.00 4.24 0.85
CA CYS A 455 -12.95 3.13 0.90
C CYS A 455 -13.46 2.72 -0.50
N PRO A 456 -13.86 3.65 -1.40
CA PRO A 456 -14.20 3.29 -2.78
C PRO A 456 -13.05 2.66 -3.55
N PHE A 457 -11.80 3.13 -3.35
CA PHE A 457 -10.62 2.52 -3.93
C PHE A 457 -10.48 1.04 -3.52
N LEU A 458 -10.48 0.76 -2.20
CA LEU A 458 -10.42 -0.63 -1.70
C LEU A 458 -11.59 -1.48 -2.22
N LYS A 459 -12.80 -0.91 -2.27
CA LYS A 459 -13.97 -1.61 -2.81
C LYS A 459 -13.75 -2.01 -4.27
N LYS A 460 -13.25 -1.10 -5.11
CA LYS A 460 -12.96 -1.38 -6.53
C LYS A 460 -11.94 -2.51 -6.67
N GLU A 461 -10.85 -2.46 -5.90
CA GLU A 461 -9.83 -3.50 -5.87
C GLU A 461 -10.40 -4.86 -5.45
N LEU A 462 -11.24 -4.88 -4.42
CA LEU A 462 -11.88 -6.11 -3.94
C LEU A 462 -12.85 -6.69 -4.98
N MET A 463 -13.63 -5.84 -5.65
CA MET A 463 -14.52 -6.28 -6.74
C MET A 463 -13.74 -6.90 -7.90
N ALA A 464 -12.59 -6.31 -8.27
CA ALA A 464 -11.69 -6.87 -9.29
C ALA A 464 -11.13 -8.23 -8.87
N LYS A 465 -10.93 -8.46 -7.58
CA LYS A 465 -10.53 -9.75 -6.99
C LYS A 465 -11.73 -10.72 -6.75
N GLY A 466 -12.92 -10.41 -7.26
CA GLY A 466 -14.09 -11.31 -7.20
C GLY A 466 -14.93 -11.21 -5.93
N VAL A 467 -14.65 -10.27 -5.02
CA VAL A 467 -15.45 -10.06 -3.79
C VAL A 467 -16.80 -9.46 -4.15
N ARG A 468 -17.87 -10.04 -3.60
CA ARG A 468 -19.25 -9.59 -3.85
C ARG A 468 -19.75 -8.70 -2.72
N PHE A 469 -20.52 -7.66 -3.07
CA PHE A 469 -21.12 -6.72 -2.12
C PHE A 469 -22.64 -6.87 -2.14
N ILE A 470 -23.24 -7.07 -0.97
CA ILE A 470 -24.68 -7.36 -0.83
C ILE A 470 -25.31 -6.38 0.14
N GLN A 471 -26.31 -5.65 -0.36
CA GLN A 471 -27.13 -4.80 0.50
C GLN A 471 -28.17 -5.64 1.24
N ARG A 472 -27.87 -6.02 2.48
CA ARG A 472 -28.76 -6.79 3.38
C ARG A 472 -28.56 -6.33 4.82
N LYS A 473 -29.66 -6.06 5.52
CA LYS A 473 -29.60 -5.82 6.97
C LYS A 473 -29.43 -7.16 7.69
N ILE A 474 -28.43 -7.22 8.55
CA ILE A 474 -28.12 -8.40 9.36
C ILE A 474 -28.54 -8.09 10.80
N GLU A 475 -29.46 -8.89 11.35
CA GLU A 475 -29.95 -8.75 12.73
C GLU A 475 -29.23 -9.70 13.69
N ASN A 476 -28.82 -10.88 13.19
CA ASN A 476 -28.09 -11.90 13.93
C ASN A 476 -27.00 -12.53 13.04
N LEU A 477 -25.96 -13.11 13.63
CA LEU A 477 -24.85 -13.70 12.86
C LEU A 477 -25.15 -15.14 12.44
N GLU A 478 -26.09 -15.80 13.11
CA GLU A 478 -26.50 -17.18 12.91
C GLU A 478 -27.18 -17.40 11.55
N ASP A 479 -27.90 -16.41 11.03
CA ASP A 479 -28.48 -16.40 9.68
C ASP A 479 -27.37 -16.54 8.62
N LEU A 480 -26.28 -15.79 8.79
CA LEU A 480 -25.11 -15.91 7.94
C LEU A 480 -24.35 -17.22 8.20
N GLY A 481 -24.27 -17.67 9.44
CA GLY A 481 -23.63 -18.93 9.81
C GLY A 481 -24.27 -20.17 9.15
N ALA A 482 -25.57 -20.12 8.87
CA ALA A 482 -26.24 -21.17 8.10
C ALA A 482 -25.67 -21.26 6.67
N GLU A 483 -25.42 -20.12 6.04
CA GLU A 483 -24.97 -20.01 4.65
C GLU A 483 -23.43 -20.11 4.49
N PHE A 484 -22.66 -19.52 5.40
CA PHE A 484 -21.20 -19.32 5.30
C PHE A 484 -20.43 -20.15 6.32
N ASP A 485 -19.14 -20.36 6.06
CA ASP A 485 -18.28 -21.16 6.94
C ASP A 485 -17.64 -20.26 8.01
N VAL A 486 -17.32 -19.02 7.65
CA VAL A 486 -16.83 -17.97 8.55
C VAL A 486 -17.65 -16.68 8.40
N VAL A 487 -17.99 -16.06 9.52
CA VAL A 487 -18.65 -14.75 9.57
C VAL A 487 -17.75 -13.77 10.32
N VAL A 488 -17.26 -12.74 9.62
CA VAL A 488 -16.50 -11.64 10.21
C VAL A 488 -17.47 -10.54 10.63
N ASN A 489 -17.50 -10.22 11.92
CA ASN A 489 -18.27 -9.11 12.47
C ASN A 489 -17.41 -7.83 12.49
N ALA A 490 -17.58 -6.98 11.48
CA ALA A 490 -16.94 -5.67 11.33
C ALA A 490 -17.97 -4.52 11.40
N ALA A 491 -19.07 -4.70 12.13
CA ALA A 491 -20.23 -3.79 12.11
C ALA A 491 -20.05 -2.49 12.91
N GLY A 492 -18.82 -2.15 13.28
CA GLY A 492 -18.47 -0.92 13.99
C GLY A 492 -19.21 -0.79 15.32
N LEU A 493 -20.03 0.26 15.48
CA LEU A 493 -20.75 0.53 16.73
C LEU A 493 -21.80 -0.55 17.03
N TYR A 494 -22.37 -1.15 15.99
CA TYR A 494 -23.35 -2.23 16.12
C TYR A 494 -22.68 -3.61 16.32
N GLY A 495 -21.35 -3.68 16.28
CA GLY A 495 -20.60 -4.92 16.42
C GLY A 495 -20.88 -5.65 17.72
N GLY A 496 -20.95 -4.93 18.85
CA GLY A 496 -21.26 -5.52 20.15
C GLY A 496 -22.70 -6.06 20.26
N VAL A 497 -23.65 -5.43 19.56
CA VAL A 497 -25.03 -5.92 19.50
C VAL A 497 -25.11 -7.22 18.70
N LEU A 498 -24.48 -7.26 17.51
CA LEU A 498 -24.41 -8.49 16.70
C LEU A 498 -23.62 -9.61 17.37
N ALA A 499 -22.63 -9.27 18.19
CA ALA A 499 -21.93 -10.28 18.97
C ALA A 499 -22.84 -10.91 20.03
N GLY A 500 -23.82 -10.17 20.56
CA GLY A 500 -24.78 -10.65 21.57
C GLY A 500 -24.24 -10.69 23.00
N ASP A 501 -22.92 -10.51 23.19
CA ASP A 501 -22.22 -10.61 24.47
C ASP A 501 -21.43 -9.34 24.85
N ASP A 502 -21.41 -8.31 23.99
CA ASP A 502 -20.49 -7.16 24.14
C ASP A 502 -21.17 -5.80 23.85
N ALA A 503 -22.50 -5.77 23.76
CA ALA A 503 -23.26 -4.53 23.52
C ALA A 503 -23.00 -3.46 24.60
N GLY A 504 -22.88 -3.87 25.88
CA GLY A 504 -22.63 -2.97 27.00
C GLY A 504 -21.23 -2.34 27.05
N ASN A 505 -20.27 -2.87 26.28
CA ASN A 505 -18.89 -2.36 26.24
C ASN A 505 -18.66 -1.35 25.10
N MET A 506 -19.70 -1.08 24.29
CA MET A 506 -19.65 -0.15 23.17
C MET A 506 -20.19 1.22 23.58
N THR A 507 -19.40 2.26 23.34
CA THR A 507 -19.76 3.65 23.64
C THR A 507 -19.73 4.48 22.37
N PRO A 508 -20.84 5.12 21.96
CA PRO A 508 -20.80 6.07 20.86
C PRO A 508 -20.01 7.32 21.28
N ILE A 509 -19.08 7.75 20.45
CA ILE A 509 -18.38 9.03 20.63
C ILE A 509 -18.78 9.94 19.48
N ARG A 510 -19.72 10.85 19.73
CA ARG A 510 -20.19 11.83 18.75
C ARG A 510 -19.04 12.75 18.36
N GLY A 511 -18.88 12.94 17.06
CA GLY A 511 -17.89 13.78 16.41
C GLY A 511 -18.52 14.63 15.33
N VAL A 512 -18.09 15.88 15.22
CA VAL A 512 -18.50 16.79 14.14
C VAL A 512 -17.28 17.11 13.30
N LEU A 513 -17.40 16.88 12.00
CA LEU A 513 -16.38 17.21 11.01
C LEU A 513 -17.00 18.10 9.94
N ILE A 514 -16.26 19.13 9.56
CA ILE A 514 -16.62 20.09 8.52
C ILE A 514 -15.53 20.03 7.46
N ARG A 515 -15.89 19.75 6.22
CA ARG A 515 -14.95 19.80 5.10
C ARG A 515 -15.00 21.20 4.49
N VAL A 516 -13.84 21.79 4.27
CA VAL A 516 -13.69 23.18 3.81
C VAL A 516 -12.70 23.29 2.66
N ASP A 517 -12.88 24.32 1.84
CA ASP A 517 -11.95 24.70 0.79
C ASP A 517 -10.92 25.69 1.36
N ALA A 518 -9.73 25.17 1.66
CA ALA A 518 -8.61 25.91 2.23
C ALA A 518 -7.28 25.40 1.64
N PRO A 519 -7.02 25.66 0.33
CA PRO A 519 -5.88 25.09 -0.37
C PRO A 519 -4.53 25.55 0.20
N TRP A 520 -4.49 26.65 0.96
CA TRP A 520 -3.29 27.12 1.65
C TRP A 520 -2.90 26.26 2.86
N GLN A 521 -3.83 25.49 3.44
CA GLN A 521 -3.53 24.63 4.57
C GLN A 521 -2.84 23.35 4.08
N LYS A 522 -1.51 23.31 4.12
CA LYS A 522 -0.72 22.14 3.68
C LYS A 522 -0.29 21.21 4.81
N HIS A 523 -0.36 21.69 6.05
CA HIS A 523 0.03 20.95 7.24
C HIS A 523 -1.19 20.57 8.08
N PHE A 524 -1.19 19.38 8.66
CA PHE A 524 -2.17 19.12 9.73
C PHE A 524 -1.80 19.94 10.97
N LEU A 525 -2.80 20.39 11.72
CA LEU A 525 -2.60 21.16 12.95
C LEU A 525 -3.58 20.69 14.00
N TYR A 526 -3.08 20.35 15.19
CA TYR A 526 -3.90 20.00 16.34
C TYR A 526 -3.64 21.00 17.46
N ARG A 527 -4.70 21.40 18.16
CA ARG A 527 -4.64 22.07 19.46
C ARG A 527 -5.41 21.25 20.48
N ASP A 528 -4.70 20.76 21.50
CA ASP A 528 -5.20 19.95 22.63
C ASP A 528 -6.04 18.73 22.23
N PHE A 529 -5.82 18.22 21.00
CA PHE A 529 -6.53 17.08 20.40
C PHE A 529 -8.05 17.25 20.28
N SER A 530 -8.53 18.49 20.35
CA SER A 530 -9.94 18.90 20.22
C SER A 530 -10.18 19.82 19.03
N THR A 531 -9.16 20.58 18.61
CA THR A 531 -9.22 21.47 17.44
C THR A 531 -8.19 20.97 16.43
N ILE A 532 -8.65 20.42 15.29
CA ILE A 532 -7.83 19.75 14.29
C ILE A 532 -8.10 20.27 12.87
N THR A 533 -7.07 20.63 12.11
CA THR A 533 -7.16 20.72 10.66
C THR A 533 -6.37 19.58 10.05
N ILE A 534 -6.98 18.83 9.14
CA ILE A 534 -6.31 17.75 8.42
C ILE A 534 -6.49 18.02 6.93
N PRO A 535 -5.45 18.47 6.22
CA PRO A 535 -5.53 18.57 4.78
C PRO A 535 -5.50 17.18 4.17
N VAL A 536 -6.38 16.98 3.20
CA VAL A 536 -6.43 15.83 2.31
C VAL A 536 -6.20 16.34 0.88
N ILE A 537 -6.45 15.50 -0.13
CA ILE A 537 -5.98 15.73 -1.50
C ILE A 537 -6.51 17.06 -2.08
N ASP A 538 -7.80 17.33 -1.94
CA ASP A 538 -8.50 18.46 -2.58
C ASP A 538 -9.23 19.37 -1.58
N SER A 539 -9.10 19.10 -0.28
CA SER A 539 -9.89 19.78 0.75
C SER A 539 -9.26 19.64 2.12
N VAL A 540 -9.85 20.31 3.12
CA VAL A 540 -9.38 20.26 4.51
C VAL A 540 -10.52 19.86 5.41
N TYR A 541 -10.27 18.93 6.33
CA TYR A 541 -11.21 18.59 7.40
C TYR A 541 -10.92 19.43 8.64
N MET A 542 -11.96 20.06 9.15
CA MET A 542 -12.00 20.87 10.36
C MET A 542 -12.91 20.19 11.40
N GLY A 543 -12.42 19.93 12.61
CA GLY A 543 -13.18 19.36 13.73
C GLY A 543 -12.35 19.08 14.99
N THR A 544 -12.89 18.64 16.11
CA THR A 544 -14.22 18.08 16.34
C THR A 544 -14.70 18.51 17.72
N VAL A 545 -16.01 18.51 17.90
CA VAL A 545 -16.64 18.31 19.22
C VAL A 545 -16.47 16.81 19.56
N LYS A 546 -15.97 16.43 20.75
CA LYS A 546 -15.92 15.02 21.20
C LYS A 546 -16.86 14.85 22.37
N GLN A 547 -17.97 14.16 22.15
CA GLN A 547 -18.98 13.89 23.18
C GLN A 547 -19.16 12.38 23.35
N GLU A 548 -18.56 11.85 24.41
CA GLU A 548 -18.64 10.43 24.76
C GLU A 548 -20.02 10.09 25.37
N GLY A 549 -20.59 8.96 24.98
CA GLY A 549 -21.92 8.52 25.42
C GLY A 549 -23.08 9.30 24.80
N ALA A 550 -22.81 10.26 23.91
CA ALA A 550 -23.84 11.05 23.26
C ALA A 550 -24.46 10.31 22.06
N TYR A 551 -25.79 10.17 22.09
CA TYR A 551 -26.58 9.57 21.01
C TYR A 551 -27.21 10.60 20.07
N GLY A 552 -27.17 11.89 20.41
CA GLY A 552 -27.76 12.95 19.60
C GLY A 552 -27.20 14.34 19.93
N PRO A 553 -27.54 15.35 19.10
CA PRO A 553 -28.36 15.24 17.89
C PRO A 553 -27.58 14.59 16.70
N PRO A 554 -28.29 13.91 15.78
CA PRO A 554 -27.68 13.20 14.64
C PRO A 554 -27.25 14.13 13.50
N ASN A 555 -27.69 15.39 13.54
CA ASN A 555 -27.34 16.41 12.56
C ASN A 555 -26.37 17.42 13.18
N VAL A 556 -25.60 18.08 12.33
CA VAL A 556 -24.72 19.19 12.74
C VAL A 556 -25.61 20.37 13.17
N THR A 557 -25.36 20.92 14.35
CA THR A 557 -26.10 22.07 14.86
C THR A 557 -25.38 23.38 14.60
N PHE A 558 -26.10 24.49 14.67
CA PHE A 558 -25.50 25.82 14.60
C PHE A 558 -24.45 26.03 15.69
N ASN A 559 -24.70 25.55 16.92
CA ASN A 559 -23.76 25.62 18.02
C ASN A 559 -22.49 24.81 17.75
N ASP A 560 -22.59 23.64 17.11
CA ASP A 560 -21.41 22.87 16.70
C ASP A 560 -20.55 23.68 15.71
N ILE A 561 -21.18 24.30 14.69
CA ILE A 561 -20.47 25.11 13.68
C ILE A 561 -19.83 26.34 14.31
N GLN A 562 -20.57 27.04 15.17
CA GLN A 562 -20.09 28.25 15.85
C GLN A 562 -18.92 27.94 16.79
N ASP A 563 -19.02 26.89 17.60
CA ASP A 563 -17.93 26.43 18.48
C ASP A 563 -16.68 26.11 17.68
N ILE A 564 -16.80 25.20 16.70
CA ILE A 564 -15.69 24.79 15.84
C ILE A 564 -15.06 26.04 15.20
N THR A 565 -15.83 26.80 14.43
CA THR A 565 -15.32 27.96 13.68
C THR A 565 -14.65 28.99 14.60
N SER A 566 -15.21 29.29 15.77
CA SER A 566 -14.63 30.26 16.70
C SER A 566 -13.24 29.82 17.21
N ARG A 567 -13.04 28.53 17.49
CA ARG A 567 -11.75 27.96 17.88
C ARG A 567 -10.72 28.06 16.76
N TYR A 568 -11.10 27.78 15.51
CA TYR A 568 -10.17 27.89 14.38
C TYR A 568 -9.84 29.32 14.01
N VAL A 569 -10.80 30.25 14.02
CA VAL A 569 -10.50 31.65 13.70
C VAL A 569 -9.53 32.25 14.72
N LYS A 570 -9.61 31.80 15.99
CA LYS A 570 -8.64 32.19 17.02
C LYS A 570 -7.25 31.58 16.78
N LEU A 571 -7.17 30.32 16.34
CA LEU A 571 -5.90 29.62 16.13
C LEU A 571 -5.24 29.96 14.77
N GLN A 572 -6.05 30.17 13.74
CA GLN A 572 -5.68 30.38 12.35
C GLN A 572 -6.64 31.42 11.73
N PRO A 573 -6.34 32.73 11.85
CA PRO A 573 -7.21 33.79 11.35
C PRO A 573 -7.56 33.70 9.86
N SER A 574 -6.75 33.01 9.05
CA SER A 574 -7.03 32.72 7.64
C SER A 574 -8.33 31.95 7.41
N PHE A 575 -8.88 31.26 8.43
CA PHE A 575 -10.13 30.50 8.33
C PHE A 575 -11.40 31.36 8.54
N LYS A 576 -11.29 32.67 8.81
CA LYS A 576 -12.44 33.56 9.11
C LYS A 576 -13.54 33.60 8.05
N ARG A 577 -13.22 33.24 6.79
CA ARG A 577 -14.17 33.21 5.67
C ARG A 577 -13.99 31.97 4.80
N VAL A 578 -13.54 30.86 5.40
CA VAL A 578 -13.32 29.62 4.67
C VAL A 578 -14.63 29.10 4.08
N HIS A 579 -14.61 28.64 2.83
CA HIS A 579 -15.79 28.10 2.18
C HIS A 579 -16.06 26.67 2.68
N MET A 580 -17.26 26.43 3.23
CA MET A 580 -17.67 25.12 3.72
C MET A 580 -18.21 24.26 2.57
N LEU A 581 -17.58 23.11 2.33
CA LEU A 581 -17.97 22.16 1.31
C LEU A 581 -19.03 21.18 1.81
N SER A 582 -18.86 20.67 3.03
CA SER A 582 -19.81 19.74 3.65
C SER A 582 -19.64 19.67 5.17
N SER A 583 -20.61 19.08 5.87
CA SER A 583 -20.54 18.84 7.31
C SER A 583 -21.18 17.50 7.66
N PHE A 584 -20.67 16.85 8.71
CA PHE A 584 -21.11 15.52 9.10
C PHE A 584 -21.01 15.28 10.61
N VAL A 585 -21.97 14.52 11.16
CA VAL A 585 -21.91 13.96 12.50
C VAL A 585 -21.57 12.47 12.41
N GLY A 586 -20.45 12.08 13.00
CA GLY A 586 -20.01 10.70 13.10
C GLY A 586 -20.07 10.17 14.52
N TYR A 587 -20.57 8.95 14.70
CA TYR A 587 -20.53 8.24 15.98
C TYR A 587 -19.42 7.21 15.97
N ARG A 588 -18.29 7.54 16.58
CA ARG A 588 -17.13 6.64 16.61
C ARG A 588 -17.46 5.42 17.48
N PRO A 589 -17.10 4.20 17.05
CA PRO A 589 -17.36 2.98 17.80
C PRO A 589 -16.39 2.81 18.97
N GLY A 590 -16.59 3.58 20.04
CA GLY A 590 -15.73 3.55 21.22
C GLY A 590 -15.83 2.20 21.94
N ARG A 591 -14.68 1.65 22.32
CA ARG A 591 -14.51 0.48 23.18
C ARG A 591 -13.16 0.65 23.87
N LYS A 592 -12.99 0.11 25.08
CA LYS A 592 -11.72 0.22 25.83
C LYS A 592 -10.52 -0.35 25.04
N GLN A 593 -10.75 -1.40 24.28
CA GLN A 593 -9.78 -2.02 23.38
C GLN A 593 -10.51 -2.55 22.14
N VAL A 594 -9.85 -2.57 20.98
CA VAL A 594 -10.40 -3.21 19.78
C VAL A 594 -10.66 -4.69 20.07
N ARG A 595 -11.84 -5.20 19.71
CA ARG A 595 -12.15 -6.63 19.82
C ARG A 595 -11.69 -7.32 18.54
N VAL A 596 -10.67 -8.16 18.64
CA VAL A 596 -10.24 -9.10 17.60
C VAL A 596 -10.12 -10.48 18.21
N GLU A 597 -11.07 -11.36 17.92
CA GLU A 597 -11.12 -12.70 18.51
C GLU A 597 -11.96 -13.66 17.65
N LYS A 598 -11.71 -14.96 17.82
CA LYS A 598 -12.43 -16.06 17.17
C LYS A 598 -13.38 -16.72 18.17
N GLN A 599 -14.59 -17.02 17.73
CA GLN A 599 -15.58 -17.83 18.44
C GLN A 599 -16.16 -18.89 17.51
N VAL A 600 -16.53 -20.05 18.03
CA VAL A 600 -17.30 -21.06 17.28
C VAL A 600 -18.73 -21.03 17.79
N ARG A 601 -19.68 -20.86 16.86
CA ARG A 601 -21.11 -20.81 17.15
C ARG A 601 -21.86 -21.87 16.37
N GLU A 602 -23.13 -22.05 16.70
CA GLU A 602 -24.01 -23.00 16.04
C GLU A 602 -25.22 -22.27 15.47
N ALA A 603 -25.37 -22.33 14.15
CA ALA A 603 -26.50 -21.76 13.45
C ALA A 603 -27.69 -22.72 13.57
N HIS A 604 -28.76 -22.23 14.21
CA HIS A 604 -30.06 -22.92 14.29
C HIS A 604 -30.00 -24.38 14.80
N GLY A 605 -29.00 -24.72 15.63
CA GLY A 605 -28.84 -26.06 16.20
C GLY A 605 -28.42 -27.16 15.21
N MET A 606 -27.87 -26.79 14.05
CA MET A 606 -27.57 -27.75 12.97
C MET A 606 -26.15 -27.61 12.41
N LYS A 607 -25.67 -26.38 12.18
CA LYS A 607 -24.38 -26.14 11.51
C LYS A 607 -23.45 -25.31 12.41
N ARG A 608 -22.26 -25.84 12.69
CA ARG A 608 -21.21 -25.06 13.35
C ARG A 608 -20.56 -24.11 12.34
N PHE A 609 -20.30 -22.89 12.77
CA PHE A 609 -19.62 -21.86 11.97
C PHE A 609 -18.69 -21.04 12.85
N THR A 610 -17.69 -20.43 12.23
CA THR A 610 -16.74 -19.57 12.91
C THR A 610 -17.20 -18.12 12.84
N VAL A 611 -17.13 -17.40 13.96
CA VAL A 611 -17.27 -15.95 14.03
C VAL A 611 -15.93 -15.34 14.36
N VAL A 612 -15.50 -14.36 13.58
CA VAL A 612 -14.33 -13.53 13.88
C VAL A 612 -14.79 -12.10 14.13
N HIS A 613 -14.60 -11.59 15.32
CA HIS A 613 -14.92 -10.19 15.65
C HIS A 613 -13.78 -9.28 15.22
N ASN A 614 -14.08 -8.13 14.63
CA ASN A 614 -13.12 -7.05 14.36
C ASN A 614 -13.84 -5.69 14.42
N TYR A 615 -14.04 -5.15 15.63
CA TYR A 615 -14.74 -3.87 15.83
C TYR A 615 -14.29 -3.14 17.11
N GLY A 616 -14.81 -1.93 17.34
CA GLY A 616 -14.51 -1.14 18.54
C GLY A 616 -13.29 -0.23 18.42
N HIS A 617 -12.97 0.22 17.21
CA HIS A 617 -11.75 1.01 16.91
C HIS A 617 -11.79 2.47 17.38
N GLY A 618 -12.92 2.96 17.91
CA GLY A 618 -13.07 4.35 18.32
C GLY A 618 -12.68 5.34 17.22
N GLY A 619 -11.78 6.27 17.53
CA GLY A 619 -11.21 7.23 16.58
C GLY A 619 -10.07 6.70 15.71
N ASN A 620 -9.68 5.44 15.84
CA ASN A 620 -8.46 4.86 15.25
C ASN A 620 -8.75 3.86 14.12
N GLY A 621 -9.97 3.83 13.59
CA GLY A 621 -10.36 2.85 12.56
C GLY A 621 -9.50 2.87 11.30
N PHE A 622 -9.04 4.05 10.88
CA PHE A 622 -8.13 4.20 9.73
C PHE A 622 -6.65 4.02 10.12
N THR A 623 -6.28 4.29 11.38
CA THR A 623 -4.91 4.13 11.89
C THR A 623 -4.56 2.67 12.17
N LEU A 624 -5.50 1.88 12.71
CA LEU A 624 -5.29 0.50 13.15
C LEU A 624 -6.04 -0.51 12.27
N GLY A 625 -6.79 -0.02 11.27
CA GLY A 625 -7.78 -0.81 10.56
C GLY A 625 -7.18 -1.98 9.80
N TYR A 626 -6.09 -1.76 9.07
CA TYR A 626 -5.45 -2.83 8.32
C TYR A 626 -4.70 -3.80 9.23
N GLY A 627 -3.95 -3.33 10.22
CA GLY A 627 -3.25 -4.22 11.15
C GLY A 627 -4.18 -5.10 11.99
N SER A 628 -5.29 -4.53 12.50
CA SER A 628 -6.32 -5.36 13.16
C SER A 628 -6.99 -6.34 12.20
N SER A 629 -7.08 -5.97 10.91
CA SER A 629 -7.58 -6.83 9.84
C SER A 629 -6.63 -7.98 9.50
N VAL A 630 -5.31 -7.77 9.58
CA VAL A 630 -4.31 -8.84 9.43
C VAL A 630 -4.48 -9.88 10.53
N HIS A 631 -4.61 -9.44 11.79
CA HIS A 631 -4.89 -10.35 12.90
C HIS A 631 -6.23 -11.10 12.70
N ALA A 632 -7.30 -10.39 12.32
CA ALA A 632 -8.58 -11.02 12.01
C ALA A 632 -8.46 -12.04 10.86
N ALA A 633 -7.67 -11.75 9.84
CA ALA A 633 -7.46 -12.63 8.70
C ALA A 633 -6.68 -13.90 9.08
N CYS A 634 -5.68 -13.84 9.97
CA CYS A 634 -5.04 -15.03 10.54
C CYS A 634 -6.06 -15.94 11.23
N LEU A 635 -7.00 -15.35 11.98
CA LEU A 635 -8.08 -16.10 12.65
C LEU A 635 -9.10 -16.70 11.67
N VAL A 636 -9.38 -16.03 10.55
CA VAL A 636 -10.27 -16.53 9.49
C VAL A 636 -9.64 -17.72 8.77
N LEU A 637 -8.34 -17.66 8.51
CA LEU A 637 -7.58 -18.68 7.77
C LEU A 637 -7.00 -19.78 8.67
N ASP A 638 -7.28 -19.74 9.98
CA ASP A 638 -6.73 -20.66 10.98
C ASP A 638 -5.19 -20.76 10.99
N LEU A 639 -4.55 -19.61 10.76
CA LEU A 639 -3.10 -19.46 10.84
C LEU A 639 -2.64 -19.21 12.29
N PRO A 640 -1.45 -19.72 12.69
CA PRO A 640 -0.91 -19.47 14.02
C PRO A 640 -0.75 -17.97 14.32
N LEU A 641 -1.20 -17.53 15.51
CA LEU A 641 -1.03 -16.15 15.99
C LEU A 641 0.35 -15.88 16.58
N ASP A 642 1.03 -16.91 17.05
CA ASP A 642 2.37 -16.82 17.64
C ASP A 642 3.41 -16.41 16.58
N ASP A 643 3.09 -16.60 15.30
CA ASP A 643 3.84 -16.17 14.12
C ASP A 643 3.40 -14.81 13.56
N TYR A 644 2.54 -14.05 14.24
CA TYR A 644 2.12 -12.72 13.78
C TYR A 644 3.33 -11.76 13.75
N LYS A 645 4.10 -11.77 12.66
CA LYS A 645 5.27 -10.91 12.42
C LYS A 645 4.90 -9.59 11.72
N GLY A 646 3.61 -9.28 11.63
CA GLY A 646 3.12 -8.30 10.68
C GLY A 646 3.23 -8.82 9.24
N ILE A 647 2.49 -8.21 8.33
CA ILE A 647 2.73 -8.44 6.90
C ILE A 647 3.49 -7.22 6.42
N ILE A 648 4.80 -7.40 6.19
CA ILE A 648 5.56 -6.49 5.34
C ILE A 648 5.15 -6.88 3.91
N PRO A 649 4.48 -6.00 3.15
CA PRO A 649 4.22 -6.26 1.74
C PRO A 649 5.56 -6.42 1.03
N ASP A 650 5.68 -7.42 0.15
CA ASP A 650 6.87 -7.49 -0.71
C ASP A 650 6.98 -6.17 -1.49
N PRO A 651 8.18 -5.58 -1.58
CA PRO A 651 8.38 -4.42 -2.43
C PRO A 651 7.96 -4.79 -3.85
N LEU A 652 7.33 -3.86 -4.55
CA LEU A 652 6.95 -4.06 -5.93
C LEU A 652 8.12 -4.60 -6.76
N PRO A 653 7.85 -5.48 -7.75
CA PRO A 653 8.82 -5.77 -8.79
C PRO A 653 9.27 -4.46 -9.42
N VAL A 654 10.58 -4.28 -9.57
CA VAL A 654 11.28 -3.05 -9.99
C VAL A 654 10.79 -2.51 -11.36
N ASN A 655 9.95 -3.27 -12.09
CA ASN A 655 9.48 -2.98 -13.44
C ASN A 655 7.97 -2.75 -13.57
N SER A 656 7.23 -2.54 -12.48
CA SER A 656 5.79 -2.22 -12.56
C SER A 656 5.59 -0.84 -13.20
N THR A 657 4.88 -0.76 -14.33
CA THR A 657 4.62 0.52 -15.03
C THR A 657 3.19 0.99 -14.80
N ILE A 658 3.00 2.32 -14.70
CA ILE A 658 1.68 2.97 -14.57
C ILE A 658 0.69 2.52 -15.67
N GLY A 659 1.19 2.15 -16.85
CA GLY A 659 0.38 1.72 -18.00
C GLY A 659 -0.25 0.33 -17.85
N GLU A 660 0.30 -0.55 -17.01
CA GLU A 660 -0.31 -1.85 -16.70
C GLU A 660 -1.50 -1.69 -15.73
N TRP A 661 -1.65 -0.52 -15.10
CA TRP A 661 -2.48 -0.32 -13.90
C TRP A 661 -3.70 0.57 -14.16
N VAL A 662 -3.87 1.03 -15.40
CA VAL A 662 -5.05 1.75 -15.85
C VAL A 662 -5.71 0.94 -16.97
N HIS A 663 -6.49 -0.06 -16.57
CA HIS A 663 -7.66 -0.39 -17.37
C HIS A 663 -8.66 0.74 -17.15
N VAL A 664 -8.71 1.67 -18.11
CA VAL A 664 -9.91 2.50 -18.27
C VAL A 664 -11.04 1.51 -18.51
N LEU A 665 -11.95 1.40 -17.53
CA LEU A 665 -13.25 0.80 -17.76
C LEU A 665 -14.00 1.83 -18.61
N ASP A 666 -13.77 1.78 -19.93
CA ASP A 666 -14.65 2.43 -20.87
C ASP A 666 -15.88 1.51 -21.02
N ASP A 667 -17.00 2.01 -20.47
CA ASP A 667 -18.41 1.59 -20.56
C ASP A 667 -18.78 0.08 -20.58
#